data_AF-A0A973PS98-F1
#
_entry.id   AF-A0A973PS98-F1
#
_cell.length_a   1.000
_cell.length_b   1.000
_cell.length_c   1.000
_cell.angle_alpha   90.00
_cell.angle_beta   90.00
_cell.angle_gamma   90.00
#
_symmetry.space_group_name_H-M   'P 1'
#
loop_
_entity.id
_entity.type
_entity.pdbx_description
1 polymer ?
#
loop_
_entity_poly.entity_id
_entity_poly.type
_entity_poly.pdbx_seq_one_letter_code
_entity_poly.pdbx_strand_id
1 'polypeptide(L)'
;PQVFGDQTDVPESGDWWDAAYLMLWGSNVPVTRTPDAHWMTEARYRGQKVIVVAPDYSDAAKFADEWLHPHPGTDAAVAMAMGHVILREFFVERQVPYFTGYVKRFTDLPFLVTLREHGDAYAPGKFLTAADLDDPRDLASWRPVLLDAATGEARSPGGTMGDRWSAEPGHWNLELGDLDPRLTLHDDDAETAEVVLPRFDEPGGVIRRGVPVRRVGGRLVTTVFDLLLAQYGVSRPGLPGDWPGGYDDADSPCTPAWQERITSTPAVQVTRIAREFATTAEKTNGRAMIMMGAGTNHWFHSDTIYRSFLSLLLLTGCQGVNGGGWAHYVGQEKVRPLAGWHHLSTAADWVRPSRQMAGTPYWYLHTGQWRYERFSAGDLSSPAGPGRFAGRHVADLVAQSARLGWMPSYPTFGANPLELGRRVRESGEDPARWVASEVAAGRLGFACEDPDAPDNWPRVLTVWRANLIGSSAKGNEYFLRHLLGARDNATAEEAPPADRPREVIWRDAPRGKLDLLLALDFRMTSTTLFADLVLPAATWYEKHDLSSTDLHPFVHAFSPAISPPWQARTDFEIFHGLAAKLSELAAGRLDVAHDLVATALQHDTPGEIAQPGGGVPDWREAGERPEPGRTMPAVTLVERDYTAVAAKLAAFGPLAEERGMTVKGVTVRPAPESAWLAARCGTAYGGPADGRPLLDTDVKLCEAVLALSGTTNGRVAAEGFERLAEQCGEGS
;
A
#
# COMPACT_ATOMS: atom_id res chain seq x y z
N PRO A 1 -1.78 -0.41 4.03
CA PRO A 1 -0.60 0.51 4.05
C PRO A 1 -0.63 1.62 5.10
N GLN A 2 -1.61 2.54 5.12
CA GLN A 2 -1.56 3.72 6.00
C GLN A 2 -1.58 3.40 7.50
N VAL A 3 -2.34 2.38 7.92
CA VAL A 3 -2.54 2.05 9.35
C VAL A 3 -1.46 1.11 9.89
N PHE A 4 -1.04 0.11 9.11
CA PHE A 4 -0.16 -0.97 9.57
C PHE A 4 1.22 -1.00 8.92
N GLY A 5 1.53 -0.10 7.97
CA GLY A 5 2.73 -0.18 7.13
C GLY A 5 2.70 -1.32 6.09
N ASP A 6 1.88 -2.35 6.29
CA ASP A 6 1.81 -3.50 5.37
C ASP A 6 0.98 -3.24 4.11
N GLN A 7 1.28 -3.96 3.01
CA GLN A 7 0.47 -3.96 1.78
C GLN A 7 -0.96 -4.41 2.09
N THR A 8 -1.09 -5.67 2.53
CA THR A 8 -2.32 -6.39 2.87
C THR A 8 -1.91 -7.68 3.62
N ASP A 9 -2.47 -7.89 4.81
CA ASP A 9 -2.44 -9.19 5.48
C ASP A 9 -3.74 -9.41 6.23
N VAL A 10 -4.35 -10.58 6.04
CA VAL A 10 -5.73 -10.87 6.44
C VAL A 10 -5.86 -12.29 7.00
N PRO A 11 -6.86 -12.54 7.86
CA PRO A 11 -7.18 -13.89 8.30
C PRO A 11 -7.52 -14.81 7.12
N GLU A 12 -7.27 -16.10 7.26
CA GLU A 12 -7.76 -17.11 6.33
C GLU A 12 -9.27 -17.35 6.51
N SER A 13 -9.93 -18.00 5.55
CA SER A 13 -11.37 -18.25 5.63
C SER A 13 -11.76 -19.19 6.77
N GLY A 14 -10.85 -20.10 7.13
CA GLY A 14 -10.98 -20.95 8.33
C GLY A 14 -11.12 -20.13 9.61
N ASP A 15 -10.56 -18.92 9.70
CA ASP A 15 -10.67 -18.07 10.88
C ASP A 15 -12.03 -17.35 10.96
N TRP A 16 -12.79 -17.27 9.86
CA TRP A 16 -14.19 -16.82 9.90
C TRP A 16 -15.04 -17.76 10.71
N TRP A 17 -14.69 -19.05 10.71
CA TRP A 17 -15.30 -20.01 11.60
C TRP A 17 -15.19 -19.48 13.00
N ASP A 18 -14.06 -18.94 13.47
CA ASP A 18 -13.84 -18.50 14.85
C ASP A 18 -14.45 -17.14 15.22
N ALA A 19 -14.99 -16.37 14.28
CA ALA A 19 -15.70 -15.15 14.65
C ALA A 19 -16.97 -15.42 15.47
N ALA A 20 -17.19 -14.62 16.51
CA ALA A 20 -18.44 -14.62 17.28
C ALA A 20 -19.46 -13.64 16.71
N TYR A 21 -18.99 -12.57 16.06
CA TYR A 21 -19.79 -11.59 15.33
C TYR A 21 -19.12 -11.31 13.98
N LEU A 22 -19.86 -11.47 12.88
CA LEU A 22 -19.32 -11.30 11.53
C LEU A 22 -20.12 -10.25 10.77
N MET A 23 -19.46 -9.17 10.34
CA MET A 23 -20.04 -8.15 9.47
C MET A 23 -19.49 -8.29 8.06
N LEU A 24 -20.35 -8.54 7.08
CA LEU A 24 -20.02 -8.57 5.66
C LEU A 24 -20.34 -7.21 5.06
N TRP A 25 -19.32 -6.38 4.86
CA TRP A 25 -19.47 -4.98 4.50
C TRP A 25 -18.93 -4.69 3.10
N GLY A 26 -19.82 -4.57 2.12
CA GLY A 26 -19.44 -4.45 0.71
C GLY A 26 -18.74 -5.69 0.14
N SER A 27 -19.02 -6.87 0.73
CA SER A 27 -18.48 -8.17 0.30
C SER A 27 -19.61 -9.16 0.02
N ASN A 28 -19.75 -9.57 -1.25
CA ASN A 28 -20.74 -10.57 -1.66
C ASN A 28 -20.12 -11.98 -1.62
N VAL A 29 -19.98 -12.54 -0.40
CA VAL A 29 -19.25 -13.79 -0.12
C VAL A 29 -19.71 -14.98 -0.99
N PRO A 30 -21.02 -15.28 -1.13
CA PRO A 30 -21.46 -16.44 -1.90
C PRO A 30 -21.06 -16.40 -3.39
N VAL A 31 -20.90 -15.19 -3.96
CA VAL A 31 -20.59 -14.99 -5.38
C VAL A 31 -19.10 -14.82 -5.63
N THR A 32 -18.42 -14.10 -4.73
CA THR A 32 -17.03 -13.66 -4.95
C THR A 32 -16.00 -14.42 -4.13
N ARG A 33 -16.46 -15.25 -3.18
CA ARG A 33 -15.69 -16.18 -2.34
C ARG A 33 -16.42 -17.52 -2.22
N THR A 34 -17.04 -17.96 -3.32
CA THR A 34 -17.85 -19.18 -3.37
C THR A 34 -17.21 -20.41 -2.70
N PRO A 35 -15.93 -20.77 -2.94
CA PRO A 35 -15.35 -21.96 -2.32
C PRO A 35 -15.26 -21.88 -0.80
N ASP A 36 -15.23 -20.67 -0.22
CA ASP A 36 -15.05 -20.43 1.22
C ASP A 36 -16.36 -20.01 1.93
N ALA A 37 -17.43 -19.76 1.17
CA ALA A 37 -18.70 -19.27 1.70
C ALA A 37 -19.32 -20.22 2.75
N HIS A 38 -18.97 -21.51 2.71
CA HIS A 38 -19.46 -22.49 3.67
C HIS A 38 -19.07 -22.12 5.11
N TRP A 39 -17.86 -21.60 5.36
CA TRP A 39 -17.40 -21.20 6.69
C TRP A 39 -18.33 -20.19 7.36
N MET A 40 -18.76 -19.18 6.61
CA MET A 40 -19.75 -18.20 7.05
C MET A 40 -21.09 -18.87 7.36
N THR A 41 -21.60 -19.73 6.47
CA THR A 41 -22.91 -20.37 6.67
C THR A 41 -22.93 -21.35 7.82
N GLU A 42 -21.85 -22.10 8.03
CA GLU A 42 -21.74 -23.14 9.04
C GLU A 42 -21.50 -22.53 10.43
N ALA A 43 -20.69 -21.47 10.53
CA ALA A 43 -20.43 -20.77 11.78
C ALA A 43 -21.69 -20.16 12.42
N ARG A 44 -22.73 -19.88 11.63
CA ARG A 44 -24.04 -19.45 12.14
C ARG A 44 -24.71 -20.52 13.02
N TYR A 45 -24.53 -21.81 12.73
CA TYR A 45 -25.14 -22.88 13.52
C TYR A 45 -24.59 -22.99 14.95
N ARG A 46 -23.41 -22.40 15.21
CA ARG A 46 -22.83 -22.29 16.56
C ARG A 46 -23.10 -20.93 17.23
N GLY A 47 -24.01 -20.14 16.66
CA GLY A 47 -24.47 -18.88 17.26
C GLY A 47 -23.72 -17.63 16.82
N GLN A 48 -22.88 -17.69 15.77
CA GLN A 48 -22.33 -16.47 15.16
C GLN A 48 -23.47 -15.65 14.55
N LYS A 49 -23.58 -14.37 14.95
CA LYS A 49 -24.49 -13.42 14.29
C LYS A 49 -23.81 -12.85 13.05
N VAL A 50 -24.52 -12.83 11.93
CA VAL A 50 -24.05 -12.30 10.63
C VAL A 50 -24.84 -11.06 10.26
N ILE A 51 -24.14 -9.95 10.07
CA ILE A 51 -24.69 -8.68 9.56
C ILE A 51 -24.20 -8.47 8.14
N VAL A 52 -25.09 -8.16 7.22
CA VAL A 52 -24.71 -7.75 5.86
C VAL A 52 -24.95 -6.26 5.69
N VAL A 53 -23.94 -5.55 5.21
CA VAL A 53 -24.03 -4.14 4.86
C VAL A 53 -23.78 -4.00 3.36
N ALA A 54 -24.87 -3.75 2.63
CA ALA A 54 -24.87 -3.62 1.17
C ALA A 54 -26.07 -2.77 0.73
N PRO A 55 -25.92 -1.86 -0.24
CA PRO A 55 -27.02 -1.01 -0.71
C PRO A 55 -28.15 -1.82 -1.37
N ASP A 56 -27.83 -2.93 -2.01
CA ASP A 56 -28.74 -3.87 -2.64
C ASP A 56 -28.97 -5.12 -1.79
N TYR A 57 -30.05 -5.85 -2.08
CA TYR A 57 -30.29 -7.17 -1.48
C TYR A 57 -29.42 -8.23 -2.16
N SER A 58 -28.11 -8.15 -1.90
CA SER A 58 -27.08 -9.02 -2.47
C SER A 58 -27.28 -10.49 -2.08
N ASP A 59 -26.62 -11.43 -2.78
CA ASP A 59 -26.69 -12.87 -2.44
C ASP A 59 -26.24 -13.17 -1.00
N ALA A 60 -25.31 -12.38 -0.46
CA ALA A 60 -24.91 -12.46 0.94
C ALA A 60 -26.05 -12.11 1.91
N ALA A 61 -26.93 -11.16 1.57
CA ALA A 61 -28.04 -10.71 2.43
C ALA A 61 -29.01 -11.86 2.76
N LYS A 62 -29.14 -12.86 1.88
CA LYS A 62 -29.93 -14.08 2.14
C LYS A 62 -29.46 -14.86 3.39
N PHE A 63 -28.18 -14.74 3.75
CA PHE A 63 -27.57 -15.44 4.87
C PHE A 63 -27.43 -14.57 6.12
N ALA A 64 -27.80 -13.29 6.04
CA ALA A 64 -27.71 -12.37 7.17
C ALA A 64 -28.83 -12.60 8.20
N ASP A 65 -28.51 -12.35 9.46
CA ASP A 65 -29.50 -12.18 10.52
C ASP A 65 -30.06 -10.74 10.50
N GLU A 66 -29.26 -9.77 10.02
CA GLU A 66 -29.71 -8.42 9.69
C GLU A 66 -29.02 -7.86 8.46
N TRP A 67 -29.76 -7.03 7.73
CA TRP A 67 -29.30 -6.31 6.55
C TRP A 67 -29.38 -4.79 6.79
N LEU A 68 -28.25 -4.10 6.59
CA LEU A 68 -28.14 -2.65 6.52
C LEU A 68 -27.94 -2.23 5.06
N HIS A 69 -28.66 -1.21 4.61
CA HIS A 69 -28.68 -0.77 3.21
C HIS A 69 -28.32 0.71 3.03
N PRO A 70 -27.09 1.13 3.43
CA PRO A 70 -26.68 2.51 3.26
C PRO A 70 -26.68 2.90 1.78
N HIS A 71 -26.89 4.19 1.50
CA HIS A 71 -26.64 4.71 0.15
C HIS A 71 -25.21 4.37 -0.31
N PRO A 72 -25.01 3.94 -1.57
CA PRO A 72 -23.70 3.51 -2.04
C PRO A 72 -22.60 4.57 -1.81
N GLY A 73 -21.49 4.17 -1.20
CA GLY A 73 -20.34 5.05 -0.93
C GLY A 73 -20.45 5.88 0.35
N THR A 74 -21.54 5.74 1.10
CA THR A 74 -21.76 6.43 2.39
C THR A 74 -21.41 5.57 3.62
N ASP A 75 -20.79 4.42 3.42
CA ASP A 75 -20.47 3.41 4.45
C ASP A 75 -19.68 3.98 5.64
N ALA A 76 -18.77 4.92 5.37
CA ALA A 76 -17.99 5.58 6.41
C ALA A 76 -18.90 6.29 7.42
N ALA A 77 -20.04 6.89 7.01
CA ALA A 77 -20.94 7.57 7.93
C ALA A 77 -21.60 6.59 8.93
N VAL A 78 -21.97 5.39 8.47
CA VAL A 78 -22.49 4.32 9.35
C VAL A 78 -21.41 3.90 10.35
N ALA A 79 -20.19 3.62 9.89
CA ALA A 79 -19.09 3.21 10.75
C ALA A 79 -18.65 4.30 11.73
N MET A 80 -18.66 5.57 11.31
CA MET A 80 -18.38 6.71 12.19
C MET A 80 -19.44 6.82 13.29
N ALA A 81 -20.72 6.59 12.98
CA ALA A 81 -21.78 6.56 14.00
C ALA A 81 -21.68 5.38 14.95
N MET A 82 -21.29 4.20 14.45
CA MET A 82 -20.97 3.07 15.32
C MET A 82 -19.81 3.42 16.25
N GLY A 83 -18.75 4.05 15.74
CA GLY A 83 -17.60 4.44 16.54
C GLY A 83 -17.94 5.50 17.60
N HIS A 84 -18.86 6.42 17.30
CA HIS A 84 -19.37 7.39 18.30
C HIS A 84 -20.02 6.67 19.48
N VAL A 85 -20.90 5.70 19.22
CA VAL A 85 -21.55 4.89 20.26
C VAL A 85 -20.51 4.10 21.07
N ILE A 86 -19.53 3.48 20.41
CA ILE A 86 -18.48 2.69 21.06
C ILE A 86 -17.60 3.57 21.96
N LEU A 87 -17.10 4.69 21.46
CA LEU A 87 -16.26 5.60 22.23
C LEU A 87 -17.02 6.19 23.42
N ARG A 88 -18.28 6.58 23.23
CA ARG A 88 -19.11 7.11 24.30
C ARG A 88 -19.37 6.06 25.39
N GLU A 89 -19.89 4.90 25.04
CA GLU A 89 -20.37 3.91 26.03
C GLU A 89 -19.26 3.02 26.61
N PHE A 90 -18.16 2.81 25.89
CA PHE A 90 -17.11 1.83 26.25
C PHE A 90 -15.73 2.46 26.55
N PHE A 91 -15.58 3.78 26.37
CA PHE A 91 -14.38 4.52 26.77
C PHE A 91 -14.65 5.72 27.68
N VAL A 92 -15.78 6.42 27.54
CA VAL A 92 -16.08 7.63 28.33
C VAL A 92 -17.04 7.35 29.48
N GLU A 93 -18.25 6.84 29.21
CA GLU A 93 -19.25 6.55 30.24
C GLU A 93 -18.83 5.35 31.11
N ARG A 94 -18.20 4.35 30.49
CA ARG A 94 -17.61 3.19 31.15
C ARG A 94 -16.34 2.83 30.42
N GLN A 95 -15.24 2.64 31.14
CA GLN A 95 -13.99 2.16 30.55
C GLN A 95 -13.96 0.63 30.58
N VAL A 96 -13.91 -0.01 29.41
CA VAL A 96 -13.72 -1.47 29.32
C VAL A 96 -12.24 -1.81 29.44
N PRO A 97 -11.81 -2.58 30.46
CA PRO A 97 -10.39 -2.85 30.70
C PRO A 97 -9.67 -3.49 29.52
N TYR A 98 -10.32 -4.44 28.83
CA TYR A 98 -9.75 -5.10 27.66
C TYR A 98 -9.48 -4.10 26.52
N PHE A 99 -10.45 -3.24 26.21
CA PHE A 99 -10.31 -2.22 25.15
C PHE A 99 -9.24 -1.19 25.50
N THR A 100 -9.30 -0.62 26.71
CA THR A 100 -8.31 0.35 27.19
C THR A 100 -6.90 -0.22 27.18
N GLY A 101 -6.71 -1.44 27.67
CA GLY A 101 -5.41 -2.11 27.66
C GLY A 101 -4.89 -2.39 26.25
N TYR A 102 -5.78 -2.81 25.34
CA TYR A 102 -5.44 -3.04 23.94
C TYR A 102 -4.95 -1.75 23.26
N VAL A 103 -5.74 -0.67 23.32
CA VAL A 103 -5.39 0.55 22.58
C VAL A 103 -4.17 1.26 23.15
N LYS A 104 -3.90 1.15 24.46
CA LYS A 104 -2.67 1.67 25.07
C LYS A 104 -1.42 1.03 24.50
N ARG A 105 -1.49 -0.23 24.10
CA ARG A 105 -0.33 -1.02 23.65
C ARG A 105 -0.20 -1.08 22.12
N PHE A 106 -1.30 -1.23 21.40
CA PHE A 106 -1.28 -1.61 19.99
C PHE A 106 -1.71 -0.50 19.03
N THR A 107 -1.92 0.73 19.52
CA THR A 107 -2.31 1.87 18.68
C THR A 107 -1.48 3.11 18.97
N ASP A 108 -1.61 4.11 18.11
CA ASP A 108 -1.04 5.43 18.28
C ASP A 108 -1.90 6.36 19.18
N LEU A 109 -3.03 5.88 19.72
CA LEU A 109 -3.94 6.69 20.54
C LEU A 109 -3.28 7.43 21.72
N PRO A 110 -2.29 6.86 22.45
CA PRO A 110 -1.61 7.57 23.53
C PRO A 110 -0.58 8.63 23.09
N PHE A 111 -0.19 8.66 21.82
CA PHE A 111 0.90 9.52 21.36
C PHE A 111 0.48 10.98 21.29
N LEU A 112 1.46 11.86 21.50
CA LEU A 112 1.25 13.31 21.55
C LEU A 112 1.29 13.93 20.15
N VAL A 113 0.29 14.74 19.83
CA VAL A 113 0.19 15.55 18.62
C VAL A 113 0.30 17.01 18.99
N THR A 114 1.17 17.74 18.28
CA THR A 114 1.33 19.19 18.41
C THR A 114 0.11 19.92 17.87
N LEU A 115 -0.24 21.04 18.49
CA LEU A 115 -1.30 21.94 18.04
C LEU A 115 -0.67 23.19 17.43
N ARG A 116 -1.08 23.54 16.20
CA ARG A 116 -0.65 24.77 15.51
C ARG A 116 -1.75 25.82 15.60
N GLU A 117 -1.36 27.09 15.72
CA GLU A 117 -2.29 28.21 15.71
C GLU A 117 -3.08 28.25 14.38
N HIS A 118 -4.38 28.54 14.47
CA HIS A 118 -5.29 28.68 13.33
C HIS A 118 -6.39 29.71 13.68
N GLY A 119 -6.13 30.97 13.33
CA GLY A 119 -7.02 32.07 13.71
C GLY A 119 -7.02 32.27 15.23
N ASP A 120 -8.18 32.20 15.85
CA ASP A 120 -8.41 32.26 17.30
C ASP A 120 -8.43 30.88 17.99
N ALA A 121 -8.21 29.80 17.23
CA ALA A 121 -8.18 28.42 17.68
C ALA A 121 -6.89 27.71 17.26
N TYR A 122 -6.88 26.39 17.38
CA TYR A 122 -5.79 25.54 16.92
C TYR A 122 -6.24 24.57 15.83
N ALA A 123 -5.30 23.99 15.11
CA ALA A 123 -5.53 22.82 14.27
C ALA A 123 -4.53 21.71 14.64
N PRO A 124 -4.89 20.43 14.48
CA PRO A 124 -3.94 19.34 14.68
C PRO A 124 -2.71 19.49 13.76
N GLY A 125 -1.54 19.28 14.33
CA GLY A 125 -0.24 19.35 13.69
C GLY A 125 0.37 17.96 13.48
N LYS A 126 1.65 17.83 13.80
CA LYS A 126 2.42 16.58 13.66
C LYS A 126 2.63 15.93 15.03
N PHE A 127 3.01 14.65 15.06
CA PHE A 127 3.47 14.02 16.28
C PHE A 127 4.61 14.83 16.91
N LEU A 128 4.57 14.96 18.24
CA LEU A 128 5.73 15.37 19.02
C LEU A 128 6.74 14.22 18.99
N THR A 129 8.01 14.54 18.73
CA THR A 129 9.08 13.55 18.61
C THR A 129 10.15 13.74 19.68
N ALA A 130 11.00 12.75 19.89
CA ALA A 130 12.12 12.84 20.80
C ALA A 130 13.10 13.97 20.40
N ALA A 131 13.21 14.28 19.10
CA ALA A 131 13.99 15.42 18.62
C ALA A 131 13.45 16.77 19.10
N ASP A 132 12.14 16.89 19.34
CA ASP A 132 11.53 18.10 19.88
C ASP A 132 11.84 18.32 21.37
N LEU A 133 12.42 17.31 22.03
CA LEU A 133 12.79 17.26 23.44
C LEU A 133 14.31 17.19 23.66
N ASP A 134 15.11 17.45 22.62
CA ASP A 134 16.57 17.37 22.65
C ASP A 134 17.12 16.00 23.11
N ASP A 135 16.40 14.92 22.79
CA ASP A 135 16.83 13.55 23.09
C ASP A 135 18.09 13.18 22.27
N PRO A 136 19.17 12.70 22.91
CA PRO A 136 20.44 12.44 22.23
C PRO A 136 20.46 11.15 21.40
N ARG A 137 19.42 10.31 21.47
CA ARG A 137 19.37 9.05 20.72
C ARG A 137 19.36 9.30 19.21
N ASP A 138 19.86 8.32 18.46
CA ASP A 138 19.82 8.37 17.01
C ASP A 138 18.37 8.39 16.48
N LEU A 139 18.20 8.93 15.28
CA LEU A 139 16.89 9.00 14.62
C LEU A 139 15.77 9.60 15.51
N ALA A 140 16.11 10.53 16.41
CA ALA A 140 15.16 11.14 17.36
C ALA A 140 13.90 11.75 16.68
N SER A 141 14.02 12.17 15.41
CA SER A 141 12.90 12.67 14.60
C SER A 141 11.92 11.60 14.12
N TRP A 142 12.26 10.32 14.27
CA TRP A 142 11.45 9.14 13.93
C TRP A 142 10.92 8.40 15.17
N ARG A 143 11.06 9.03 16.35
CA ARG A 143 10.68 8.51 17.66
C ARG A 143 9.57 9.37 18.24
N PRO A 144 8.28 9.16 17.85
CA PRO A 144 7.17 9.88 18.45
C PRO A 144 7.08 9.57 19.95
N VAL A 145 6.54 10.50 20.74
CA VAL A 145 6.48 10.38 22.20
C VAL A 145 5.06 10.35 22.74
N LEU A 146 4.90 9.73 23.89
CA LEU A 146 3.67 9.64 24.69
C LEU A 146 3.94 10.06 26.14
N LEU A 147 2.90 10.29 26.94
CA LEU A 147 3.06 10.52 28.38
C LEU A 147 2.94 9.22 29.16
N ASP A 148 3.86 9.00 30.08
CA ASP A 148 3.72 7.97 31.11
C ASP A 148 2.73 8.44 32.18
N ALA A 149 1.69 7.63 32.47
CA ALA A 149 0.70 7.92 33.48
C ALA A 149 1.28 7.86 34.90
N ALA A 150 2.31 7.05 35.14
CA ALA A 150 2.93 6.89 36.46
C ALA A 150 3.79 8.09 36.86
N THR A 151 4.56 8.64 35.91
CA THR A 151 5.52 9.72 36.17
C THR A 151 5.07 11.09 35.64
N GLY A 152 4.17 11.11 34.64
CA GLY A 152 3.77 12.31 33.93
C GLY A 152 4.81 12.85 32.93
N GLU A 153 5.88 12.10 32.68
CA GLU A 153 6.97 12.45 31.76
C GLU A 153 6.67 12.03 30.32
N ALA A 154 7.22 12.77 29.35
CA ALA A 154 7.17 12.39 27.94
C ALA A 154 8.28 11.40 27.60
N ARG A 155 7.93 10.29 26.97
CA ARG A 155 8.85 9.18 26.66
C ARG A 155 8.54 8.62 25.26
N SER A 156 9.59 8.21 24.54
CA SER A 156 9.41 7.36 23.34
C SER A 156 9.35 5.90 23.80
N PRO A 157 8.29 5.14 23.50
CA PRO A 157 8.28 3.70 23.70
C PRO A 157 9.22 3.01 22.69
N GLY A 158 9.41 1.68 22.84
CA GLY A 158 10.00 0.84 21.80
C GLY A 158 9.06 0.67 20.60
N GLY A 159 9.58 0.10 19.51
CA GLY A 159 8.80 -0.24 18.32
C GLY A 159 8.60 0.91 17.31
N THR A 160 9.20 2.07 17.55
CA THR A 160 9.12 3.21 16.62
C THR A 160 9.99 2.98 15.37
N MET A 161 9.78 3.78 14.32
CA MET A 161 10.63 3.73 13.13
C MET A 161 12.10 4.06 13.43
N GLY A 162 12.35 4.86 14.47
CA GLY A 162 13.70 5.09 14.96
C GLY A 162 14.36 3.83 15.53
N ASP A 163 13.59 2.93 16.17
CA ASP A 163 14.11 1.67 16.72
C ASP A 163 14.47 0.66 15.61
N ARG A 164 13.67 0.62 14.53
CA ARG A 164 13.87 -0.34 13.43
C ARG A 164 15.24 -0.23 12.75
N TRP A 165 15.71 1.01 12.58
CA TRP A 165 16.93 1.33 11.83
C TRP A 165 18.02 1.95 12.71
N SER A 166 17.88 1.83 14.03
CA SER A 166 18.87 2.30 14.98
C SER A 166 20.20 1.54 14.82
N ALA A 167 21.30 2.19 15.18
CA ALA A 167 22.59 1.53 15.33
C ALA A 167 22.60 0.51 16.49
N GLU A 168 21.68 0.65 17.45
CA GLU A 168 21.49 -0.26 18.59
C GLU A 168 20.21 -1.10 18.38
N PRO A 169 20.33 -2.33 17.82
CA PRO A 169 19.17 -3.19 17.57
C PRO A 169 18.61 -3.79 18.86
N GLY A 170 17.41 -4.38 18.79
CA GLY A 170 16.77 -5.07 19.91
C GLY A 170 15.63 -4.31 20.60
N HIS A 171 15.22 -3.17 20.03
CA HIS A 171 14.18 -2.29 20.59
C HIS A 171 12.98 -2.11 19.64
N TRP A 172 12.96 -2.78 18.49
CA TRP A 172 11.86 -2.71 17.55
C TRP A 172 10.75 -3.71 17.91
N ASN A 173 10.11 -3.49 19.06
CA ASN A 173 9.05 -4.35 19.60
C ASN A 173 7.95 -3.52 20.29
N LEU A 174 6.82 -4.15 20.62
CA LEU A 174 5.67 -3.52 21.28
C LEU A 174 5.61 -3.84 22.80
N GLU A 175 6.77 -4.03 23.42
CA GLU A 175 6.87 -4.20 24.88
C GLU A 175 6.95 -2.83 25.55
N LEU A 176 6.11 -2.63 26.57
CA LEU A 176 6.06 -1.36 27.32
C LEU A 176 6.95 -1.39 28.56
N GLY A 177 7.32 -2.57 29.07
CA GLY A 177 7.99 -2.69 30.37
C GLY A 177 7.16 -2.03 31.47
N ASP A 178 7.78 -1.12 32.22
CA ASP A 178 7.13 -0.33 33.29
C ASP A 178 6.35 0.89 32.78
N LEU A 179 6.39 1.18 31.47
CA LEU A 179 5.70 2.33 30.89
C LEU A 179 4.18 2.10 30.91
N ASP A 180 3.43 3.04 31.46
CA ASP A 180 1.97 3.03 31.42
C ASP A 180 1.44 4.18 30.53
N PRO A 181 1.16 3.96 29.24
CA PRO A 181 0.75 5.05 28.35
C PRO A 181 -0.53 5.75 28.80
N ARG A 182 -0.49 7.08 28.87
CA ARG A 182 -1.65 7.90 29.18
C ARG A 182 -2.49 8.15 27.94
N LEU A 183 -3.75 7.74 27.94
CA LEU A 183 -4.66 7.96 26.80
C LEU A 183 -5.22 9.37 26.72
N THR A 184 -5.57 10.00 27.84
CA THR A 184 -6.28 11.28 27.85
C THR A 184 -5.57 12.28 28.74
N LEU A 185 -5.56 13.56 28.32
CA LEU A 185 -5.10 14.68 29.15
C LEU A 185 -6.25 15.32 29.96
N HIS A 186 -7.49 14.81 29.82
CA HIS A 186 -8.68 15.32 30.51
C HIS A 186 -8.70 14.91 31.99
N ASP A 187 -8.02 15.70 32.81
CA ASP A 187 -8.05 15.66 34.28
C ASP A 187 -8.88 16.84 34.84
N ASP A 188 -9.15 16.84 36.15
CA ASP A 188 -10.02 17.83 36.82
C ASP A 188 -9.59 19.31 36.58
N ASP A 189 -8.28 19.57 36.42
CA ASP A 189 -7.70 20.90 36.20
C ASP A 189 -7.02 21.06 34.81
N ALA A 190 -7.42 20.24 33.81
CA ALA A 190 -6.80 20.28 32.50
C ALA A 190 -6.99 21.64 31.80
N GLU A 191 -5.90 22.22 31.29
CA GLU A 191 -5.97 23.29 30.30
C GLU A 191 -6.71 22.75 29.07
N THR A 192 -7.54 23.57 28.42
CA THR A 192 -8.29 23.17 27.22
C THR A 192 -8.04 24.13 26.08
N ALA A 193 -8.14 23.64 24.86
CA ALA A 193 -8.07 24.44 23.64
C ALA A 193 -9.11 23.99 22.63
N GLU A 194 -9.70 24.92 21.89
CA GLU A 194 -10.53 24.58 20.74
C GLU A 194 -9.65 24.20 19.55
N VAL A 195 -9.96 23.06 18.93
CA VAL A 195 -9.37 22.63 17.66
C VAL A 195 -10.39 22.70 16.53
N VAL A 196 -9.91 23.13 15.36
CA VAL A 196 -10.65 23.16 14.09
C VAL A 196 -10.39 21.86 13.34
N LEU A 197 -11.45 21.09 13.12
CA LEU A 197 -11.42 19.81 12.41
C LEU A 197 -12.18 19.93 11.08
N PRO A 198 -11.72 19.28 10.00
CA PRO A 198 -12.39 19.35 8.71
C PRO A 198 -13.72 18.57 8.72
N ARG A 199 -14.72 19.14 8.04
CA ARG A 199 -16.06 18.55 7.84
C ARG A 199 -16.38 18.57 6.34
N PHE A 200 -16.67 17.41 5.77
CA PHE A 200 -16.81 17.24 4.30
C PHE A 200 -18.23 16.88 3.82
N ASP A 201 -19.18 16.68 4.73
CA ASP A 201 -20.60 16.56 4.40
C ASP A 201 -21.24 17.92 4.04
N GLU A 202 -20.48 19.02 4.19
CA GLU A 202 -20.84 20.37 3.76
C GLU A 202 -19.62 21.03 3.06
N PRO A 203 -19.79 21.76 1.94
CA PRO A 203 -18.68 22.40 1.25
C PRO A 203 -17.90 23.39 2.13
N GLY A 204 -16.59 23.20 2.25
CA GLY A 204 -15.71 24.06 3.07
C GLY A 204 -15.97 23.95 4.57
N GLY A 205 -16.70 22.93 5.02
CA GLY A 205 -17.11 22.75 6.40
C GLY A 205 -15.93 22.58 7.36
N VAL A 206 -16.06 23.19 8.54
CA VAL A 206 -15.20 22.94 9.70
C VAL A 206 -16.07 22.76 10.94
N ILE A 207 -15.55 22.06 11.94
CA ILE A 207 -16.15 21.94 13.26
C ILE A 207 -15.13 22.33 14.33
N ARG A 208 -15.58 23.05 15.36
CA ARG A 208 -14.73 23.48 16.48
C ARG A 208 -15.07 22.65 17.71
N ARG A 209 -14.09 21.94 18.27
CA ARG A 209 -14.28 21.11 19.46
C ARG A 209 -13.11 21.26 20.42
N GLY A 210 -13.40 21.29 21.71
CA GLY A 210 -12.40 21.38 22.76
C GLY A 210 -11.64 20.07 22.94
N VAL A 211 -10.33 20.17 23.15
CA VAL A 211 -9.49 19.06 23.63
C VAL A 211 -8.73 19.49 24.88
N PRO A 212 -8.46 18.58 25.82
CA PRO A 212 -7.52 18.85 26.90
C PRO A 212 -6.10 18.98 26.33
N VAL A 213 -5.30 19.90 26.85
CA VAL A 213 -3.97 20.20 26.34
C VAL A 213 -2.94 20.28 27.46
N ARG A 214 -1.68 20.12 27.08
CA ARG A 214 -0.53 20.35 27.96
C ARG A 214 0.60 20.97 27.16
N ARG A 215 1.51 21.69 27.84
CA ARG A 215 2.79 22.11 27.25
C ARG A 215 3.89 21.11 27.55
N VAL A 216 4.52 20.59 26.50
CA VAL A 216 5.65 19.64 26.56
C VAL A 216 6.71 20.11 25.57
N GLY A 217 7.97 20.26 26.02
CA GLY A 217 9.04 20.79 25.16
C GLY A 217 8.72 22.14 24.52
N GLY A 218 8.04 23.03 25.27
CA GLY A 218 7.59 24.35 24.80
C GLY A 218 6.42 24.34 23.81
N ARG A 219 5.93 23.18 23.38
CA ARG A 219 4.85 23.04 22.39
C ARG A 219 3.53 22.68 23.07
N LEU A 220 2.42 23.23 22.56
CA LEU A 220 1.09 22.82 22.98
C LEU A 220 0.74 21.48 22.33
N VAL A 221 0.33 20.49 23.14
CA VAL A 221 0.05 19.13 22.67
C VAL A 221 -1.26 18.60 23.24
N THR A 222 -1.83 17.63 22.54
CA THR A 222 -2.93 16.75 22.97
C THR A 222 -2.60 15.31 22.58
N THR A 223 -3.35 14.31 23.04
CA THR A 223 -3.21 12.93 22.55
C THR A 223 -3.99 12.71 21.25
N VAL A 224 -3.63 11.67 20.49
CA VAL A 224 -4.44 11.18 19.35
C VAL A 224 -5.83 10.74 19.83
N PHE A 225 -5.94 10.10 21.01
CA PHE A 225 -7.21 9.70 21.59
C PHE A 225 -8.15 10.88 21.86
N ASP A 226 -7.64 11.97 22.42
CA ASP A 226 -8.41 13.19 22.67
C ASP A 226 -8.92 13.82 21.36
N LEU A 227 -8.07 13.82 20.31
CA LEU A 227 -8.46 14.25 18.97
C LEU A 227 -9.49 13.31 18.34
N LEU A 228 -9.40 12.00 18.60
CA LEU A 228 -10.36 11.02 18.11
C LEU A 228 -11.75 11.25 18.74
N LEU A 229 -11.82 11.43 20.07
CA LEU A 229 -13.08 11.78 20.75
C LEU A 229 -13.67 13.09 20.22
N ALA A 230 -12.83 14.09 20.00
CA ALA A 230 -13.26 15.33 19.36
C ALA A 230 -13.76 15.08 17.94
N GLN A 231 -13.08 14.32 17.08
CA GLN A 231 -13.52 14.00 15.72
C GLN A 231 -14.89 13.29 15.70
N TYR A 232 -15.08 12.33 16.60
CA TYR A 232 -16.32 11.55 16.71
C TYR A 232 -17.43 12.27 17.48
N GLY A 233 -17.18 13.46 18.05
CA GLY A 233 -18.18 14.24 18.76
C GLY A 233 -18.57 13.63 20.11
N VAL A 234 -17.65 12.95 20.79
CA VAL A 234 -17.93 12.39 22.11
C VAL A 234 -17.64 13.44 23.17
N SER A 235 -18.70 14.03 23.71
CA SER A 235 -18.60 15.13 24.67
C SER A 235 -18.07 14.66 26.02
N ARG A 236 -17.29 15.55 26.67
CA ARG A 236 -16.80 15.38 28.03
C ARG A 236 -16.98 16.68 28.82
N PRO A 237 -17.23 16.62 30.13
CA PRO A 237 -17.48 17.83 30.94
C PRO A 237 -16.35 18.87 30.83
N GLY A 238 -16.72 20.14 30.73
CA GLY A 238 -15.78 21.27 30.77
C GLY A 238 -15.01 21.55 29.47
N LEU A 239 -15.18 20.77 28.41
CA LEU A 239 -14.55 21.04 27.11
C LEU A 239 -15.36 22.07 26.29
N PRO A 240 -14.72 23.12 25.72
CA PRO A 240 -15.40 24.12 24.89
C PRO A 240 -15.80 23.57 23.50
N GLY A 241 -16.49 24.39 22.69
CA GLY A 241 -16.84 24.08 21.31
C GLY A 241 -18.20 23.40 21.11
N ASP A 242 -18.41 22.90 19.88
CA ASP A 242 -19.68 22.36 19.38
C ASP A 242 -19.79 20.84 19.60
N TRP A 243 -20.69 20.45 20.49
CA TRP A 243 -20.88 19.06 20.90
C TRP A 243 -22.32 18.58 20.65
N PRO A 244 -22.54 17.30 20.28
CA PRO A 244 -23.86 16.77 20.10
C PRO A 244 -24.67 16.73 21.40
N GLY A 245 -25.96 17.01 21.29
CA GLY A 245 -26.90 16.87 22.42
C GLY A 245 -27.20 15.41 22.79
N GLY A 246 -27.01 14.47 21.86
CA GLY A 246 -27.37 13.07 22.02
C GLY A 246 -27.22 12.29 20.72
N TYR A 247 -27.67 11.03 20.72
CA TYR A 247 -27.68 10.20 19.50
C TYR A 247 -28.72 10.65 18.46
N ASP A 248 -29.73 11.39 18.91
CA ASP A 248 -30.83 11.97 18.15
C ASP A 248 -30.49 13.32 17.49
N ASP A 249 -29.32 13.90 17.80
CA ASP A 249 -28.83 15.12 17.18
C ASP A 249 -28.39 14.86 15.74
N ALA A 250 -29.20 15.27 14.77
CA ALA A 250 -28.98 14.99 13.36
C ALA A 250 -28.10 16.04 12.64
N ASP A 251 -27.67 17.10 13.33
CA ASP A 251 -26.84 18.17 12.77
C ASP A 251 -25.36 18.00 13.17
N SER A 252 -25.09 17.24 14.23
CA SER A 252 -23.73 16.94 14.68
C SER A 252 -23.13 15.73 13.95
N PRO A 253 -21.97 15.88 13.27
CA PRO A 253 -21.31 14.76 12.59
C PRO A 253 -21.00 13.58 13.52
N CYS A 254 -21.08 12.38 12.95
CA CYS A 254 -20.85 11.07 13.59
C CYS A 254 -21.93 10.61 14.58
N THR A 255 -23.05 11.31 14.78
CA THR A 255 -24.14 10.74 15.59
C THR A 255 -24.95 9.71 14.77
N PRO A 256 -25.67 8.79 15.44
CA PRO A 256 -26.63 7.91 14.78
C PRO A 256 -27.70 8.63 13.94
N ALA A 257 -28.24 9.77 14.40
CA ALA A 257 -29.22 10.55 13.64
C ALA A 257 -28.62 11.30 12.46
N TRP A 258 -27.38 11.80 12.57
CA TRP A 258 -26.65 12.41 11.45
C TRP A 258 -26.41 11.40 10.34
N GLN A 259 -25.91 10.20 10.66
CA GLN A 259 -25.67 9.21 9.61
C GLN A 259 -26.96 8.78 8.93
N GLU A 260 -28.10 8.74 9.62
CA GLU A 260 -29.38 8.33 9.03
C GLU A 260 -29.78 9.28 7.89
N ARG A 261 -29.52 10.58 8.02
CA ARG A 261 -29.77 11.57 6.97
C ARG A 261 -28.91 11.36 5.72
N ILE A 262 -27.71 10.80 5.89
CA ILE A 262 -26.73 10.58 4.80
C ILE A 262 -26.96 9.23 4.14
N THR A 263 -27.22 8.20 4.94
CA THR A 263 -27.15 6.80 4.52
C THR A 263 -28.54 6.20 4.31
N SER A 264 -29.59 6.81 4.86
CA SER A 264 -30.94 6.23 5.00
C SER A 264 -31.01 4.96 5.85
N THR A 265 -29.95 4.61 6.58
CA THR A 265 -29.94 3.46 7.51
C THR A 265 -30.46 3.91 8.88
N PRO A 266 -31.46 3.22 9.46
CA PRO A 266 -32.07 3.66 10.72
C PRO A 266 -31.06 3.79 11.88
N ALA A 267 -31.04 4.94 12.53
CA ALA A 267 -30.18 5.30 13.65
C ALA A 267 -30.30 4.31 14.82
N VAL A 268 -31.52 3.86 15.11
CA VAL A 268 -31.80 2.86 16.15
C VAL A 268 -31.12 1.53 15.82
N GLN A 269 -31.11 1.14 14.55
CA GLN A 269 -30.48 -0.11 14.10
C GLN A 269 -28.96 -0.02 14.17
N VAL A 270 -28.37 1.08 13.67
CA VAL A 270 -26.92 1.34 13.74
C VAL A 270 -26.44 1.38 15.20
N THR A 271 -27.19 2.06 16.08
CA THR A 271 -26.87 2.12 17.52
C THR A 271 -26.89 0.74 18.17
N ARG A 272 -27.90 -0.09 17.85
CA ARG A 272 -27.98 -1.46 18.36
C ARG A 272 -26.79 -2.30 17.88
N ILE A 273 -26.48 -2.27 16.59
CA ILE A 273 -25.40 -3.08 16.01
C ILE A 273 -24.04 -2.65 16.57
N ALA A 274 -23.80 -1.36 16.77
CA ALA A 274 -22.60 -0.86 17.45
C ALA A 274 -22.45 -1.46 18.86
N ARG A 275 -23.52 -1.46 19.65
CA ARG A 275 -23.52 -2.05 21.00
C ARG A 275 -23.32 -3.55 20.98
N GLU A 276 -24.00 -4.27 20.08
CA GLU A 276 -23.85 -5.72 19.94
C GLU A 276 -22.42 -6.11 19.54
N PHE A 277 -21.85 -5.39 18.57
CA PHE A 277 -20.47 -5.58 18.11
C PHE A 277 -19.48 -5.39 19.26
N ALA A 278 -19.52 -4.24 19.93
CA ALA A 278 -18.62 -3.95 21.07
C ALA A 278 -18.85 -4.89 22.25
N THR A 279 -20.10 -5.19 22.61
CA THR A 279 -20.39 -6.14 23.70
C THR A 279 -19.87 -7.53 23.40
N THR A 280 -19.94 -7.96 22.13
CA THR A 280 -19.42 -9.27 21.72
C THR A 280 -17.90 -9.28 21.77
N ALA A 281 -17.25 -8.25 21.26
CA ALA A 281 -15.79 -8.09 21.36
C ALA A 281 -15.31 -8.04 22.82
N GLU A 282 -16.00 -7.32 23.70
CA GLU A 282 -15.69 -7.30 25.14
C GLU A 282 -15.79 -8.69 25.78
N LYS A 283 -16.89 -9.42 25.53
CA LYS A 283 -17.12 -10.74 26.13
C LYS A 283 -16.19 -11.84 25.62
N THR A 284 -15.62 -11.64 24.43
CA THR A 284 -14.83 -12.65 23.74
C THR A 284 -13.35 -12.28 23.62
N ASN A 285 -12.97 -11.12 24.17
CA ASN A 285 -11.65 -10.52 23.98
C ASN A 285 -11.28 -10.42 22.49
N GLY A 286 -12.14 -9.77 21.71
CA GLY A 286 -11.82 -9.33 20.35
C GLY A 286 -12.38 -10.20 19.21
N ARG A 287 -13.23 -11.20 19.44
CA ARG A 287 -13.75 -12.10 18.37
C ARG A 287 -14.91 -11.51 17.55
N ALA A 288 -14.76 -10.26 17.10
CA ALA A 288 -15.64 -9.61 16.16
C ALA A 288 -14.87 -9.22 14.89
N MET A 289 -15.42 -9.58 13.73
CA MET A 289 -14.73 -9.49 12.45
C MET A 289 -15.54 -8.63 11.47
N ILE A 290 -14.85 -7.73 10.77
CA ILE A 290 -15.42 -7.00 9.63
C ILE A 290 -14.75 -7.54 8.37
N MET A 291 -15.54 -8.23 7.55
CA MET A 291 -15.14 -8.64 6.23
C MET A 291 -15.50 -7.58 5.21
N MET A 292 -14.53 -7.15 4.41
CA MET A 292 -14.76 -6.13 3.39
C MET A 292 -14.23 -6.51 2.02
N GLY A 293 -14.86 -5.95 0.98
CA GLY A 293 -14.54 -6.22 -0.41
C GLY A 293 -14.58 -4.99 -1.30
N ALA A 294 -14.64 -5.22 -2.61
CA ALA A 294 -14.63 -4.16 -3.61
C ALA A 294 -15.82 -3.17 -3.49
N GLY A 295 -16.94 -3.57 -2.87
CA GLY A 295 -18.11 -2.70 -2.68
C GLY A 295 -17.82 -1.47 -1.83
N THR A 296 -16.80 -1.54 -0.97
CA THR A 296 -16.30 -0.43 -0.15
C THR A 296 -14.91 0.04 -0.58
N ASN A 297 -14.09 -0.83 -1.19
CA ASN A 297 -12.73 -0.48 -1.62
C ASN A 297 -12.62 0.26 -2.96
N HIS A 298 -13.59 0.13 -3.87
CA HIS A 298 -13.53 0.74 -5.20
C HIS A 298 -14.19 2.14 -5.27
N TRP A 299 -14.28 2.82 -4.12
CA TRP A 299 -14.68 4.23 -4.04
C TRP A 299 -13.45 5.14 -4.01
N PHE A 300 -13.60 6.38 -4.49
CA PHE A 300 -12.52 7.37 -4.47
C PHE A 300 -12.00 7.62 -3.04
N HIS A 301 -12.90 7.65 -2.06
CA HIS A 301 -12.60 7.82 -0.63
C HIS A 301 -12.59 6.49 0.14
N SER A 302 -12.18 5.39 -0.51
CA SER A 302 -12.12 4.08 0.15
C SER A 302 -11.20 4.07 1.36
N ASP A 303 -10.16 4.89 1.39
CA ASP A 303 -9.28 5.07 2.55
C ASP A 303 -10.05 5.50 3.81
N THR A 304 -10.99 6.44 3.69
CA THR A 304 -11.82 6.89 4.81
C THR A 304 -12.79 5.80 5.28
N ILE A 305 -13.38 5.06 4.34
CA ILE A 305 -14.25 3.91 4.64
C ILE A 305 -13.44 2.83 5.39
N TYR A 306 -12.28 2.43 4.85
CA TYR A 306 -11.39 1.46 5.46
C TYR A 306 -10.98 1.85 6.87
N ARG A 307 -10.52 3.10 7.04
CA ARG A 307 -10.06 3.59 8.34
C ARG A 307 -11.20 3.62 9.35
N SER A 308 -12.42 3.94 8.94
CA SER A 308 -13.57 3.88 9.85
C SER A 308 -13.83 2.44 10.34
N PHE A 309 -13.67 1.42 9.50
CA PHE A 309 -13.82 0.01 9.90
C PHE A 309 -12.68 -0.45 10.80
N LEU A 310 -11.45 -0.09 10.44
CA LEU A 310 -10.26 -0.37 11.25
C LEU A 310 -10.34 0.32 12.61
N SER A 311 -10.86 1.55 12.70
CA SER A 311 -11.10 2.21 13.97
C SER A 311 -12.06 1.42 14.86
N LEU A 312 -13.17 0.89 14.31
CA LEU A 312 -14.06 0.02 15.10
C LEU A 312 -13.30 -1.19 15.65
N LEU A 313 -12.54 -1.89 14.80
CA LEU A 313 -11.81 -3.09 15.17
C LEU A 313 -10.68 -2.82 16.18
N LEU A 314 -9.94 -1.73 16.03
CA LEU A 314 -8.86 -1.34 16.94
C LEU A 314 -9.42 -0.89 18.29
N LEU A 315 -10.50 -0.11 18.31
CA LEU A 315 -11.15 0.33 19.53
C LEU A 315 -11.74 -0.84 20.33
N THR A 316 -12.18 -1.90 19.65
CA THR A 316 -12.73 -3.09 20.32
C THR A 316 -11.72 -4.23 20.48
N GLY A 317 -10.43 -3.98 20.22
CA GLY A 317 -9.35 -4.96 20.41
C GLY A 317 -9.44 -6.19 19.51
N CYS A 318 -10.05 -6.09 18.34
CA CYS A 318 -10.30 -7.23 17.46
C CYS A 318 -9.11 -7.59 16.56
N GLN A 319 -8.25 -6.63 16.22
CA GLN A 319 -7.15 -6.87 15.29
C GLN A 319 -6.07 -7.75 15.95
N GLY A 320 -5.66 -8.82 15.26
CA GLY A 320 -4.65 -9.76 15.77
C GLY A 320 -5.19 -10.88 16.67
N VAL A 321 -6.51 -11.03 16.75
CA VAL A 321 -7.18 -12.09 17.52
C VAL A 321 -7.86 -13.08 16.56
N ASN A 322 -7.69 -14.39 16.76
CA ASN A 322 -8.42 -15.40 15.99
C ASN A 322 -9.94 -15.22 16.10
N GLY A 323 -10.63 -15.17 14.96
CA GLY A 323 -12.05 -14.84 14.88
C GLY A 323 -12.35 -13.34 15.00
N GLY A 324 -11.33 -12.50 14.96
CA GLY A 324 -11.43 -11.06 15.06
C GLY A 324 -10.70 -10.34 13.92
N GLY A 325 -10.98 -9.06 13.77
CA GLY A 325 -10.14 -8.17 12.98
C GLY A 325 -10.65 -7.89 11.57
N TRP A 326 -9.75 -7.34 10.78
CA TRP A 326 -10.00 -6.87 9.43
C TRP A 326 -9.78 -7.98 8.40
N ALA A 327 -10.87 -8.41 7.76
CA ALA A 327 -10.87 -9.48 6.77
C ALA A 327 -11.13 -8.90 5.37
N HIS A 328 -10.08 -8.35 4.76
CA HIS A 328 -10.15 -7.78 3.41
C HIS A 328 -9.92 -8.83 2.32
N TYR A 329 -10.88 -8.97 1.41
CA TYR A 329 -10.71 -9.86 0.27
C TYR A 329 -11.07 -9.13 -1.03
N VAL A 330 -10.13 -9.09 -1.99
CA VAL A 330 -10.32 -8.53 -3.33
C VAL A 330 -9.86 -9.49 -4.43
N GLY A 331 -8.60 -9.44 -4.82
CA GLY A 331 -7.95 -10.39 -5.71
C GLY A 331 -7.12 -11.39 -4.92
N GLN A 332 -6.44 -12.27 -5.64
CA GLN A 332 -5.54 -13.28 -5.08
C GLN A 332 -4.12 -12.70 -5.03
N GLU A 333 -3.84 -11.89 -4.01
CA GLU A 333 -2.60 -11.10 -3.94
C GLU A 333 -1.51 -11.76 -3.08
N LYS A 334 -1.87 -12.64 -2.13
CA LYS A 334 -0.90 -13.31 -1.25
C LYS A 334 -0.20 -14.48 -1.92
N VAL A 335 0.92 -14.17 -2.57
CA VAL A 335 1.94 -15.15 -2.96
C VAL A 335 2.68 -15.61 -1.70
N ARG A 336 2.35 -16.80 -1.19
CA ARG A 336 2.93 -17.31 0.07
C ARG A 336 4.45 -17.50 -0.02
N PRO A 337 5.02 -18.21 -1.01
CA PRO A 337 6.47 -18.32 -1.20
C PRO A 337 7.07 -17.05 -1.83
N LEU A 338 6.87 -15.90 -1.16
CA LEU A 338 7.17 -14.58 -1.68
C LEU A 338 8.65 -14.37 -1.93
N ALA A 339 9.54 -14.81 -1.03
CA ALA A 339 10.96 -14.51 -1.12
C ALA A 339 11.62 -15.10 -2.37
N GLY A 340 11.41 -16.40 -2.62
CA GLY A 340 11.87 -17.05 -3.84
C GLY A 340 11.22 -16.47 -5.09
N TRP A 341 9.89 -16.31 -5.08
CA TRP A 341 9.16 -15.75 -6.22
C TRP A 341 9.61 -14.33 -6.57
N HIS A 342 9.75 -13.44 -5.58
CA HIS A 342 10.12 -12.04 -5.79
C HIS A 342 11.54 -11.91 -6.36
N HIS A 343 12.51 -12.64 -5.81
CA HIS A 343 13.89 -12.56 -6.28
C HIS A 343 14.04 -13.08 -7.71
N LEU A 344 13.37 -14.18 -8.05
CA LEU A 344 13.44 -14.76 -9.39
C LEU A 344 12.65 -13.94 -10.42
N SER A 345 11.44 -13.48 -10.08
CA SER A 345 10.59 -12.69 -11.00
C SER A 345 11.16 -11.31 -11.33
N THR A 346 12.02 -10.76 -10.46
CA THR A 346 12.70 -9.48 -10.67
C THR A 346 14.15 -9.64 -11.15
N ALA A 347 14.62 -10.87 -11.35
CA ALA A 347 16.01 -11.23 -11.63
C ALA A 347 17.01 -10.66 -10.60
N ALA A 348 16.57 -10.46 -9.35
CA ALA A 348 17.38 -9.92 -8.26
C ALA A 348 18.51 -10.88 -7.84
N ASP A 349 18.46 -12.14 -8.22
CA ASP A 349 19.55 -13.11 -8.12
C ASP A 349 20.71 -12.79 -9.08
N TRP A 350 20.48 -12.06 -10.18
CA TRP A 350 21.50 -11.65 -11.15
C TRP A 350 21.82 -10.15 -11.14
N VAL A 351 20.80 -9.31 -10.96
CA VAL A 351 20.91 -7.85 -11.14
C VAL A 351 20.01 -7.14 -10.15
N ARG A 352 20.53 -6.12 -9.44
CA ARG A 352 19.76 -5.25 -8.54
C ARG A 352 20.13 -3.78 -8.80
N PRO A 353 19.16 -2.84 -8.78
CA PRO A 353 17.71 -3.03 -8.67
C PRO A 353 17.02 -3.35 -10.02
N SER A 354 15.78 -3.85 -9.95
CA SER A 354 14.86 -3.97 -11.09
C SER A 354 14.04 -2.69 -11.30
N ARG A 355 13.22 -2.65 -12.36
CA ARG A 355 12.31 -1.52 -12.65
C ARG A 355 10.88 -1.90 -12.29
N GLN A 356 10.42 -1.46 -11.12
CA GLN A 356 9.02 -1.57 -10.69
C GLN A 356 8.27 -0.28 -11.01
N MET A 357 7.00 -0.36 -11.41
CA MET A 357 6.19 0.82 -11.75
C MET A 357 4.77 0.69 -11.18
N ALA A 358 4.26 1.79 -10.61
CA ALA A 358 2.87 1.87 -10.17
C ALA A 358 1.94 2.02 -11.39
N GLY A 359 1.02 1.07 -11.58
CA GLY A 359 0.17 1.02 -12.78
C GLY A 359 -0.74 2.23 -12.96
N THR A 360 -1.33 2.76 -11.87
CA THR A 360 -2.27 3.88 -11.94
C THR A 360 -1.64 5.17 -12.50
N PRO A 361 -0.54 5.73 -11.93
CA PRO A 361 0.09 6.91 -12.51
C PRO A 361 0.67 6.65 -13.90
N TYR A 362 1.15 5.44 -14.17
CA TYR A 362 1.62 5.05 -15.50
C TYR A 362 0.53 5.17 -16.56
N TRP A 363 -0.64 4.55 -16.34
CA TRP A 363 -1.76 4.64 -17.28
C TRP A 363 -2.37 6.03 -17.32
N TYR A 364 -2.48 6.72 -16.18
CA TYR A 364 -2.99 8.09 -16.13
C TYR A 364 -2.24 9.02 -17.08
N LEU A 365 -0.90 8.97 -17.06
CA LEU A 365 -0.04 9.77 -17.94
C LEU A 365 -0.03 9.26 -19.38
N HIS A 366 0.25 7.97 -19.60
CA HIS A 366 0.50 7.46 -20.94
C HIS A 366 -0.76 7.23 -21.76
N THR A 367 -1.95 7.11 -21.16
CA THR A 367 -3.21 7.12 -21.90
C THR A 367 -3.84 8.50 -21.99
N GLY A 368 -3.17 9.56 -21.52
CA GLY A 368 -3.62 10.94 -21.68
C GLY A 368 -4.85 11.30 -20.85
N GLN A 369 -5.27 10.45 -19.89
CA GLN A 369 -6.45 10.70 -19.05
C GLN A 369 -6.35 12.00 -18.25
N TRP A 370 -5.13 12.36 -17.84
CA TRP A 370 -4.83 13.62 -17.17
C TRP A 370 -5.23 14.88 -17.94
N ARG A 371 -5.38 14.79 -19.27
CA ARG A 371 -5.76 15.91 -20.13
C ARG A 371 -7.24 16.25 -20.05
N TYR A 372 -8.05 15.41 -19.41
CA TYR A 372 -9.50 15.55 -19.34
C TYR A 372 -9.99 15.82 -17.91
N GLU A 373 -9.06 15.98 -16.96
CA GLU A 373 -9.37 16.33 -15.58
C GLU A 373 -9.96 17.75 -15.51
N ARG A 374 -10.99 17.95 -14.68
CA ARG A 374 -11.67 19.25 -14.53
C ARG A 374 -11.74 19.76 -13.10
N PHE A 375 -11.07 19.10 -12.17
CA PHE A 375 -10.97 19.54 -10.78
C PHE A 375 -9.51 19.72 -10.40
N SER A 376 -9.27 20.60 -9.42
CA SER A 376 -7.94 20.83 -8.84
C SER A 376 -7.71 19.88 -7.67
N ALA A 377 -6.45 19.53 -7.41
CA ALA A 377 -6.07 18.88 -6.16
C ALA A 377 -6.46 19.71 -4.92
N GLY A 378 -6.64 21.03 -5.08
CA GLY A 378 -7.18 21.92 -4.06
C GLY A 378 -8.60 21.57 -3.63
N ASP A 379 -9.44 21.06 -4.53
CA ASP A 379 -10.85 20.73 -4.25
C ASP A 379 -10.99 19.56 -3.28
N LEU A 380 -9.92 18.76 -3.12
CA LEU A 380 -9.82 17.64 -2.19
C LEU A 380 -9.13 18.00 -0.86
N SER A 381 -8.72 19.27 -0.69
CA SER A 381 -7.91 19.69 0.45
C SER A 381 -8.74 19.94 1.70
N SER A 382 -8.13 19.71 2.87
CA SER A 382 -8.74 20.08 4.15
C SER A 382 -8.92 21.60 4.25
N PRO A 383 -10.13 22.09 4.59
CA PRO A 383 -10.37 23.52 4.83
C PRO A 383 -9.63 24.06 6.06
N ALA A 384 -9.26 23.18 7.00
CA ALA A 384 -8.40 23.54 8.14
C ALA A 384 -6.90 23.54 7.77
N GLY A 385 -6.54 23.05 6.59
CA GLY A 385 -5.17 22.87 6.13
C GLY A 385 -4.49 24.15 5.62
N PRO A 386 -3.18 24.10 5.33
CA PRO A 386 -2.40 25.25 4.86
C PRO A 386 -2.61 25.60 3.37
N GLY A 387 -3.59 25.00 2.67
CA GLY A 387 -3.89 25.32 1.27
C GLY A 387 -2.83 24.92 0.23
N ARG A 388 -1.93 23.98 0.54
CA ARG A 388 -0.76 23.62 -0.31
C ARG A 388 -1.11 23.10 -1.71
N PHE A 389 -2.30 22.53 -1.91
CA PHE A 389 -2.73 22.02 -3.21
C PHE A 389 -3.56 23.00 -4.03
N ALA A 390 -3.78 24.23 -3.53
CA ALA A 390 -4.59 25.22 -4.22
C ALA A 390 -4.06 25.51 -5.63
N GLY A 391 -4.91 25.28 -6.63
CA GLY A 391 -4.57 25.49 -8.04
C GLY A 391 -3.50 24.54 -8.61
N ARG A 392 -3.17 23.45 -7.90
CA ARG A 392 -2.31 22.38 -8.42
C ARG A 392 -3.14 21.38 -9.20
N HIS A 393 -2.58 20.88 -10.31
CA HIS A 393 -3.16 19.78 -11.07
C HIS A 393 -2.64 18.44 -10.54
N VAL A 394 -3.43 17.36 -10.65
CA VAL A 394 -3.02 16.03 -10.17
C VAL A 394 -1.77 15.53 -10.89
N ALA A 395 -1.64 15.78 -12.20
CA ALA A 395 -0.42 15.46 -12.96
C ALA A 395 0.84 16.15 -12.42
N ASP A 396 0.73 17.40 -11.91
CA ASP A 396 1.87 18.09 -11.28
C ASP A 396 2.29 17.38 -9.98
N LEU A 397 1.33 16.83 -9.23
CA LEU A 397 1.62 16.05 -8.03
C LEU A 397 2.23 14.68 -8.34
N VAL A 398 1.82 14.04 -9.45
CA VAL A 398 2.48 12.83 -9.95
C VAL A 398 3.94 13.12 -10.31
N ALA A 399 4.21 14.19 -11.07
CA ALA A 399 5.57 14.60 -11.40
C ALA A 399 6.39 14.95 -10.14
N GLN A 400 5.80 15.67 -9.19
CA GLN A 400 6.42 16.00 -7.90
C GLN A 400 6.82 14.74 -7.11
N SER A 401 5.91 13.79 -6.98
CA SER A 401 6.17 12.54 -6.26
C SER A 401 7.29 11.71 -6.90
N ALA A 402 7.41 11.72 -8.24
CA ALA A 402 8.47 11.03 -8.95
C ALA A 402 9.84 11.69 -8.71
N ARG A 403 9.93 13.03 -8.83
CA ARG A 403 11.21 13.75 -8.62
C ARG A 403 11.70 13.74 -7.18
N LEU A 404 10.77 13.60 -6.22
CA LEU A 404 11.08 13.49 -4.79
C LEU A 404 11.43 12.07 -4.35
N GLY A 405 11.34 11.09 -5.27
CA GLY A 405 11.62 9.70 -4.97
C GLY A 405 10.51 8.99 -4.20
N TRP A 406 9.29 9.53 -4.15
CA TRP A 406 8.17 8.90 -3.45
C TRP A 406 7.49 7.81 -4.27
N MET A 407 7.43 7.98 -5.59
CA MET A 407 6.88 6.98 -6.50
C MET A 407 7.90 6.61 -7.58
N PRO A 408 7.93 5.34 -8.04
CA PRO A 408 8.71 5.00 -9.22
C PRO A 408 8.14 5.70 -10.46
N SER A 409 9.00 5.95 -11.45
CA SER A 409 8.61 6.57 -12.71
C SER A 409 9.40 5.96 -13.86
N TYR A 410 8.70 5.37 -14.82
CA TYR A 410 9.27 4.72 -15.99
C TYR A 410 8.41 5.03 -17.23
N PRO A 411 8.99 5.58 -18.31
CA PRO A 411 10.38 6.07 -18.44
C PRO A 411 10.76 7.12 -17.36
N THR A 412 11.99 7.03 -16.84
CA THR A 412 12.40 7.86 -15.68
C THR A 412 12.84 9.25 -16.10
N PHE A 413 13.85 9.33 -16.96
CA PHE A 413 14.42 10.58 -17.45
C PHE A 413 14.05 10.76 -18.92
N GLY A 414 14.06 12.01 -19.39
CA GLY A 414 13.81 12.35 -20.79
C GLY A 414 14.95 11.98 -21.76
N ALA A 415 15.75 10.97 -21.44
CA ALA A 415 16.88 10.51 -22.21
C ALA A 415 17.07 8.99 -22.05
N ASN A 416 17.66 8.35 -23.06
CA ASN A 416 17.91 6.91 -23.03
C ASN A 416 18.83 6.55 -21.84
N PRO A 417 18.38 5.70 -20.90
CA PRO A 417 19.13 5.40 -19.68
C PRO A 417 20.44 4.63 -19.94
N LEU A 418 20.58 3.94 -21.08
CA LEU A 418 21.84 3.30 -21.49
C LEU A 418 22.88 4.34 -21.94
N GLU A 419 22.42 5.40 -22.61
CA GLU A 419 23.28 6.51 -23.01
C GLU A 419 23.69 7.36 -21.82
N LEU A 420 22.77 7.59 -20.87
CA LEU A 420 23.10 8.22 -19.60
C LEU A 420 24.11 7.39 -18.81
N GLY A 421 23.92 6.07 -18.73
CA GLY A 421 24.86 5.19 -18.05
C GLY A 421 26.24 5.16 -18.71
N ARG A 422 26.31 5.21 -20.05
CA ARG A 422 27.58 5.39 -20.80
C ARG A 422 28.27 6.70 -20.40
N ARG A 423 27.55 7.83 -20.42
CA ARG A 423 28.08 9.15 -20.04
C ARG A 423 28.60 9.18 -18.59
N VAL A 424 27.88 8.56 -17.65
CA VAL A 424 28.33 8.41 -16.25
C VAL A 424 29.59 7.55 -16.17
N ARG A 425 29.64 6.44 -16.90
CA ARG A 425 30.80 5.55 -16.91
C ARG A 425 32.05 6.23 -17.46
N GLU A 426 31.88 7.04 -18.51
CA GLU A 426 32.95 7.80 -19.18
C GLU A 426 33.42 9.00 -18.36
N SER A 427 32.54 9.65 -17.58
CA SER A 427 32.95 10.74 -16.68
C SER A 427 33.78 10.23 -15.51
N GLY A 428 33.57 8.97 -15.10
CA GLY A 428 34.21 8.38 -13.92
C GLY A 428 33.67 8.93 -12.60
N GLU A 429 32.58 9.71 -12.64
CA GLU A 429 31.91 10.24 -11.46
C GLU A 429 31.01 9.19 -10.79
N ASP A 430 30.75 9.39 -9.51
CA ASP A 430 29.68 8.67 -8.82
C ASP A 430 28.32 8.94 -9.50
N PRO A 431 27.51 7.91 -9.82
CA PRO A 431 26.24 8.08 -10.53
C PRO A 431 25.26 9.03 -9.84
N ALA A 432 25.17 9.00 -8.51
CA ALA A 432 24.28 9.87 -7.76
C ALA A 432 24.73 11.32 -7.86
N ARG A 433 26.03 11.59 -7.64
CA ARG A 433 26.61 12.94 -7.80
C ARG A 433 26.42 13.49 -9.21
N TRP A 434 26.64 12.66 -10.23
CA TRP A 434 26.51 13.05 -11.62
C TRP A 434 25.06 13.43 -11.96
N VAL A 435 24.10 12.57 -11.62
CA VAL A 435 22.67 12.85 -11.86
C VAL A 435 22.23 14.11 -11.11
N ALA A 436 22.59 14.25 -9.84
CA ALA A 436 22.25 15.44 -9.06
C ALA A 436 22.81 16.72 -9.70
N SER A 437 23.98 16.65 -10.36
CA SER A 437 24.58 17.78 -11.10
C SER A 437 23.81 18.09 -12.38
N GLU A 438 23.50 17.08 -13.19
CA GLU A 438 22.78 17.27 -14.45
C GLU A 438 21.34 17.78 -14.24
N VAL A 439 20.66 17.27 -13.20
CA VAL A 439 19.32 17.72 -12.81
C VAL A 439 19.36 19.15 -12.29
N ALA A 440 20.26 19.47 -11.35
CA ALA A 440 20.39 20.83 -10.82
C ALA A 440 20.76 21.86 -11.88
N ALA A 441 21.51 21.45 -12.91
CA ALA A 441 21.87 22.30 -14.04
C ALA A 441 20.78 22.38 -15.14
N GLY A 442 19.65 21.69 -14.97
CA GLY A 442 18.56 21.66 -15.96
C GLY A 442 18.88 20.91 -17.26
N ARG A 443 19.95 20.10 -17.29
CA ARG A 443 20.34 19.30 -18.48
C ARG A 443 19.66 17.94 -18.53
N LEU A 444 19.12 17.46 -17.41
CA LEU A 444 18.40 16.20 -17.29
C LEU A 444 17.05 16.44 -16.59
N GLY A 445 15.95 16.13 -17.28
CA GLY A 445 14.60 16.22 -16.76
C GLY A 445 13.95 14.85 -16.56
N PHE A 446 12.89 14.80 -15.75
CA PHE A 446 12.09 13.60 -15.57
C PHE A 446 11.12 13.41 -16.74
N ALA A 447 11.00 12.20 -17.28
CA ALA A 447 10.16 11.93 -18.45
C ALA A 447 8.66 12.17 -18.18
N CYS A 448 8.21 11.94 -16.94
CA CYS A 448 6.84 12.22 -16.53
C CYS A 448 6.46 13.72 -16.49
N GLU A 449 7.43 14.63 -16.60
CA GLU A 449 7.19 16.07 -16.75
C GLU A 449 6.84 16.45 -18.19
N ASP A 450 7.10 15.57 -19.16
CA ASP A 450 6.73 15.74 -20.56
C ASP A 450 6.27 14.38 -21.15
N PRO A 451 5.16 13.80 -20.65
CA PRO A 451 4.73 12.43 -20.97
C PRO A 451 4.18 12.27 -22.41
N ASP A 452 4.04 13.39 -23.12
CA ASP A 452 3.63 13.48 -24.53
C ASP A 452 4.82 13.83 -25.46
N ALA A 453 6.06 13.85 -24.94
CA ALA A 453 7.23 13.80 -25.80
C ALA A 453 7.44 12.37 -26.35
N PRO A 454 7.74 12.20 -27.65
CA PRO A 454 7.95 10.88 -28.24
C PRO A 454 9.03 10.00 -27.57
N ASP A 455 10.00 10.63 -26.91
CA ASP A 455 11.07 9.92 -26.20
C ASP A 455 10.66 9.43 -24.81
N ASN A 456 9.48 9.86 -24.30
CA ASN A 456 9.07 9.71 -22.90
C ASN A 456 7.88 8.75 -22.69
N TRP A 457 7.42 8.04 -23.72
CA TRP A 457 6.30 7.10 -23.60
C TRP A 457 6.68 5.66 -23.94
N PRO A 458 5.93 4.67 -23.44
CA PRO A 458 6.16 3.28 -23.81
C PRO A 458 5.89 3.03 -25.29
N ARG A 459 6.78 2.22 -25.88
CA ARG A 459 6.74 1.83 -27.31
C ARG A 459 6.30 0.39 -27.50
N VAL A 460 6.69 -0.49 -26.58
CA VAL A 460 6.38 -1.93 -26.64
C VAL A 460 5.67 -2.31 -25.36
N LEU A 461 4.53 -2.99 -25.49
CA LEU A 461 3.76 -3.53 -24.38
C LEU A 461 3.49 -5.02 -24.61
N THR A 462 3.92 -5.85 -23.68
CA THR A 462 3.56 -7.26 -23.62
C THR A 462 2.48 -7.45 -22.55
N VAL A 463 1.34 -8.02 -22.93
CA VAL A 463 0.23 -8.35 -22.03
C VAL A 463 0.07 -9.87 -21.99
N TRP A 464 0.23 -10.47 -20.81
CA TRP A 464 0.01 -11.90 -20.59
C TRP A 464 -0.71 -12.09 -19.26
N ARG A 465 -1.50 -13.18 -19.14
CA ARG A 465 -2.32 -13.47 -17.95
C ARG A 465 -3.29 -12.34 -17.56
N ALA A 466 -3.62 -11.47 -18.52
CA ALA A 466 -4.45 -10.30 -18.31
C ALA A 466 -5.27 -9.97 -19.56
N ASN A 467 -6.50 -9.47 -19.35
CA ASN A 467 -7.30 -8.85 -20.40
C ASN A 467 -7.39 -7.35 -20.14
N LEU A 468 -6.27 -6.63 -20.31
CA LEU A 468 -6.15 -5.20 -20.01
C LEU A 468 -7.28 -4.38 -20.66
N ILE A 469 -7.41 -4.43 -21.97
CA ILE A 469 -8.36 -3.60 -22.75
C ILE A 469 -9.82 -3.98 -22.44
N GLY A 470 -10.10 -5.27 -22.19
CA GLY A 470 -11.46 -5.74 -21.94
C GLY A 470 -11.87 -5.83 -20.48
N SER A 471 -11.02 -5.45 -19.53
CA SER A 471 -11.31 -5.64 -18.10
C SER A 471 -10.74 -4.54 -17.21
N SER A 472 -9.42 -4.39 -17.15
CA SER A 472 -8.78 -3.54 -16.12
C SER A 472 -8.45 -2.12 -16.59
N ALA A 473 -8.57 -1.81 -17.88
CA ALA A 473 -8.34 -0.48 -18.47
C ALA A 473 -9.47 0.51 -18.13
N LYS A 474 -9.31 1.25 -17.02
CA LYS A 474 -10.21 2.35 -16.66
C LYS A 474 -10.00 3.49 -17.66
N GLY A 475 -11.09 4.04 -18.19
CA GLY A 475 -11.01 4.99 -19.29
C GLY A 475 -10.60 4.31 -20.60
N ASN A 476 -11.18 3.16 -20.93
CA ASN A 476 -10.85 2.34 -22.10
C ASN A 476 -10.72 3.15 -23.41
N GLU A 477 -11.62 4.10 -23.66
CA GLU A 477 -11.56 4.93 -24.88
C GLU A 477 -10.26 5.75 -24.97
N TYR A 478 -9.65 6.12 -23.85
CA TYR A 478 -8.35 6.79 -23.82
C TYR A 478 -7.19 5.84 -24.10
N PHE A 479 -7.30 4.56 -23.71
CA PHE A 479 -6.36 3.52 -24.17
C PHE A 479 -6.45 3.39 -25.70
N LEU A 480 -7.67 3.26 -26.25
CA LEU A 480 -7.86 3.15 -27.70
C LEU A 480 -7.31 4.39 -28.43
N ARG A 481 -7.63 5.60 -27.94
CA ARG A 481 -7.22 6.88 -28.53
C ARG A 481 -5.72 7.12 -28.48
N HIS A 482 -5.17 7.18 -27.27
CA HIS A 482 -3.81 7.69 -27.04
C HIS A 482 -2.77 6.58 -27.08
N LEU A 483 -3.08 5.39 -26.55
CA LEU A 483 -2.14 4.28 -26.49
C LEU A 483 -2.09 3.51 -27.81
N LEU A 484 -3.25 3.06 -28.32
CA LEU A 484 -3.33 2.18 -29.50
C LEU A 484 -3.49 2.94 -30.83
N GLY A 485 -4.01 4.17 -30.80
CA GLY A 485 -4.34 4.90 -32.03
C GLY A 485 -5.53 4.30 -32.80
N ALA A 486 -6.30 3.43 -32.16
CA ALA A 486 -7.51 2.82 -32.70
C ALA A 486 -8.66 3.84 -32.80
N ARG A 487 -9.77 3.42 -33.41
CA ARG A 487 -11.03 4.16 -33.32
C ARG A 487 -11.52 4.11 -31.87
N ASP A 488 -11.99 5.26 -31.39
CA ASP A 488 -12.49 5.47 -30.04
C ASP A 488 -13.81 6.25 -30.07
N ASN A 489 -14.56 6.21 -28.98
CA ASN A 489 -15.82 6.92 -28.78
C ASN A 489 -15.73 7.97 -27.65
N ALA A 490 -14.53 8.42 -27.27
CA ALA A 490 -14.41 9.42 -26.20
C ALA A 490 -14.98 10.78 -26.65
N THR A 491 -15.99 11.27 -25.94
CA THR A 491 -16.64 12.55 -26.23
C THR A 491 -16.17 13.70 -25.34
N ALA A 492 -15.36 13.40 -24.31
CA ALA A 492 -14.82 14.40 -23.42
C ALA A 492 -13.88 15.35 -24.18
N GLU A 493 -14.05 16.65 -23.94
CA GLU A 493 -13.13 17.69 -24.40
C GLU A 493 -11.99 17.86 -23.40
N GLU A 494 -10.79 18.12 -23.92
CA GLU A 494 -9.61 18.40 -23.09
C GLU A 494 -9.83 19.62 -22.18
N ALA A 495 -9.14 19.61 -21.05
CA ALA A 495 -9.20 20.67 -20.06
C ALA A 495 -8.86 22.05 -20.70
N PRO A 496 -9.66 23.10 -20.41
CA PRO A 496 -9.36 24.45 -20.86
C PRO A 496 -8.05 24.95 -20.22
N PRO A 497 -7.38 25.96 -20.80
CA PRO A 497 -6.07 26.43 -20.30
C PRO A 497 -5.99 26.75 -18.80
N ALA A 498 -7.10 27.18 -18.19
CA ALA A 498 -7.16 27.48 -16.76
C ALA A 498 -7.03 26.25 -15.85
N ASP A 499 -7.40 25.07 -16.35
CA ASP A 499 -7.43 23.80 -15.61
C ASP A 499 -6.21 22.92 -15.94
N ARG A 500 -5.29 23.39 -16.79
CA ARG A 500 -4.10 22.63 -17.20
C ARG A 500 -3.01 22.62 -16.12
N PRO A 501 -2.16 21.58 -16.09
CA PRO A 501 -0.99 21.55 -15.21
C PRO A 501 -0.04 22.73 -15.44
N ARG A 502 0.71 23.06 -14.39
CA ARG A 502 1.72 24.14 -14.40
C ARG A 502 3.12 23.62 -14.67
N GLU A 503 3.43 22.41 -14.21
CA GLU A 503 4.76 21.81 -14.32
C GLU A 503 4.83 20.75 -15.41
N VAL A 504 3.76 19.96 -15.59
CA VAL A 504 3.70 18.98 -16.69
C VAL A 504 3.43 19.69 -18.01
N ILE A 505 4.29 19.44 -19.00
CA ILE A 505 4.25 20.08 -20.31
C ILE A 505 3.01 19.65 -21.09
N TRP A 506 2.25 20.64 -21.57
CA TRP A 506 1.08 20.42 -22.42
C TRP A 506 1.45 20.47 -23.90
N ARG A 507 1.45 19.33 -24.58
CA ARG A 507 1.64 19.21 -26.04
C ARG A 507 0.32 18.95 -26.77
N ASP A 508 0.36 18.97 -28.10
CA ASP A 508 -0.70 18.35 -28.91
C ASP A 508 -0.80 16.87 -28.57
N ALA A 509 -2.02 16.38 -28.35
CA ALA A 509 -2.23 15.04 -27.82
C ALA A 509 -1.83 13.97 -28.85
N PRO A 510 -0.87 13.09 -28.52
CA PRO A 510 -0.50 11.99 -29.41
C PRO A 510 -1.63 10.95 -29.50
N ARG A 511 -1.71 10.29 -30.66
CA ARG A 511 -2.57 9.13 -30.90
C ARG A 511 -1.70 7.96 -31.36
N GLY A 512 -1.81 6.82 -30.69
CA GLY A 512 -1.00 5.63 -30.99
C GLY A 512 0.43 5.76 -30.50
N LYS A 513 0.62 5.81 -29.17
CA LYS A 513 1.95 5.83 -28.56
C LYS A 513 2.70 4.49 -28.69
N LEU A 514 1.98 3.36 -28.69
CA LEU A 514 2.58 2.04 -28.84
C LEU A 514 2.94 1.75 -30.30
N ASP A 515 4.14 1.23 -30.49
CA ASP A 515 4.63 0.68 -31.75
C ASP A 515 4.33 -0.83 -31.85
N LEU A 516 4.20 -1.52 -30.71
CA LEU A 516 3.88 -2.96 -30.65
C LEU A 516 3.09 -3.32 -29.39
N LEU A 517 1.92 -3.93 -29.58
CA LEU A 517 1.16 -4.65 -28.56
C LEU A 517 1.25 -6.16 -28.82
N LEU A 518 1.97 -6.86 -27.94
CA LEU A 518 2.07 -8.31 -27.91
C LEU A 518 1.13 -8.87 -26.84
N ALA A 519 0.25 -9.81 -27.19
CA ALA A 519 -0.64 -10.48 -26.24
C ALA A 519 -0.39 -12.00 -26.19
N LEU A 520 -0.33 -12.57 -24.98
CA LEU A 520 -0.26 -14.01 -24.74
C LEU A 520 -1.55 -14.44 -24.05
N ASP A 521 -2.32 -15.30 -24.70
CA ASP A 521 -3.56 -15.82 -24.15
C ASP A 521 -3.92 -17.18 -24.79
N PHE A 522 -4.65 -18.01 -24.06
CA PHE A 522 -5.18 -19.28 -24.56
C PHE A 522 -6.56 -19.10 -25.22
N ARG A 523 -7.16 -17.91 -25.11
CA ARG A 523 -8.41 -17.53 -25.78
C ARG A 523 -8.31 -16.15 -26.41
N MET A 524 -9.13 -15.90 -27.44
CA MET A 524 -9.22 -14.58 -28.07
C MET A 524 -10.02 -13.60 -27.19
N THR A 525 -9.32 -12.82 -26.36
CA THR A 525 -9.89 -11.76 -25.50
C THR A 525 -10.02 -10.43 -26.23
N SER A 526 -10.65 -9.43 -25.60
CA SER A 526 -10.66 -8.07 -26.14
C SER A 526 -9.25 -7.54 -26.35
N THR A 527 -8.31 -7.83 -25.45
CA THR A 527 -6.91 -7.42 -25.60
C THR A 527 -6.26 -8.06 -26.81
N THR A 528 -6.45 -9.36 -27.02
CA THR A 528 -5.85 -10.06 -28.19
C THR A 528 -6.49 -9.62 -29.51
N LEU A 529 -7.76 -9.19 -29.50
CA LEU A 529 -8.42 -8.59 -30.68
C LEU A 529 -7.79 -7.26 -31.11
N PHE A 530 -7.21 -6.52 -30.16
CA PHE A 530 -6.51 -5.26 -30.42
C PHE A 530 -4.99 -5.42 -30.54
N ALA A 531 -4.44 -6.60 -30.24
CA ALA A 531 -3.01 -6.84 -30.28
C ALA A 531 -2.49 -6.97 -31.72
N ASP A 532 -1.27 -6.48 -31.95
CA ASP A 532 -0.58 -6.64 -33.23
C ASP A 532 -0.09 -8.08 -33.41
N LEU A 533 0.34 -8.71 -32.31
CA LEU A 533 0.79 -10.09 -32.26
C LEU A 533 0.10 -10.84 -31.11
N VAL A 534 -0.38 -12.04 -31.42
CA VAL A 534 -0.97 -12.94 -30.43
C VAL A 534 -0.14 -14.22 -30.41
N LEU A 535 0.36 -14.59 -29.24
CA LEU A 535 1.04 -15.87 -29.01
C LEU A 535 0.13 -16.82 -28.24
N PRO A 536 -0.10 -18.05 -28.73
CA PRO A 536 -0.99 -19.00 -28.06
C PRO A 536 -0.35 -19.50 -26.77
N ALA A 537 -0.92 -19.12 -25.63
CA ALA A 537 -0.49 -19.61 -24.32
C ALA A 537 -1.16 -20.96 -24.00
N ALA A 538 -0.47 -21.79 -23.21
CA ALA A 538 -1.04 -23.02 -22.66
C ALA A 538 -2.10 -22.69 -21.59
N THR A 539 -3.12 -23.54 -21.49
CA THR A 539 -4.10 -23.45 -20.41
C THR A 539 -3.49 -23.91 -19.07
N TRP A 540 -4.23 -23.75 -17.98
CA TRP A 540 -3.79 -24.17 -16.65
C TRP A 540 -3.64 -25.70 -16.50
N TYR A 541 -4.28 -26.49 -17.37
CA TYR A 541 -4.21 -27.96 -17.37
C TYR A 541 -3.10 -28.51 -18.27
N GLU A 542 -2.20 -27.65 -18.76
CA GLU A 542 -1.19 -27.99 -19.76
C GLU A 542 0.20 -27.48 -19.38
N LYS A 543 0.38 -27.03 -18.12
CA LYS A 543 1.64 -26.45 -17.64
C LYS A 543 1.91 -26.78 -16.17
N HIS A 544 3.18 -26.75 -15.79
CA HIS A 544 3.58 -26.74 -14.38
C HIS A 544 3.67 -25.31 -13.87
N ASP A 545 3.06 -25.04 -12.72
CA ASP A 545 3.11 -23.74 -12.04
C ASP A 545 2.64 -23.92 -10.58
N LEU A 546 2.75 -22.87 -9.75
CA LEU A 546 2.30 -22.88 -8.35
C LEU A 546 1.12 -21.91 -8.14
N SER A 547 0.27 -22.21 -7.16
CA SER A 547 -0.81 -21.34 -6.72
C SER A 547 -0.90 -21.32 -5.19
N SER A 548 -1.15 -20.12 -4.66
CA SER A 548 -1.47 -19.85 -3.26
C SER A 548 -2.46 -18.69 -3.18
N THR A 549 -3.19 -18.57 -2.08
CA THR A 549 -4.19 -17.51 -1.87
C THR A 549 -4.21 -17.08 -0.40
N ASP A 550 -4.76 -15.91 -0.14
CA ASP A 550 -5.10 -15.38 1.18
C ASP A 550 -6.00 -16.32 1.99
N LEU A 551 -6.94 -16.98 1.29
CA LEU A 551 -8.07 -17.69 1.88
C LEU A 551 -7.70 -18.98 2.62
N HIS A 552 -6.60 -19.64 2.26
CA HIS A 552 -6.17 -20.89 2.90
C HIS A 552 -4.64 -21.05 2.88
N PRO A 553 -4.04 -21.84 3.79
CA PRO A 553 -2.60 -21.87 3.98
C PRO A 553 -1.85 -22.76 2.99
N PHE A 554 -2.57 -23.45 2.10
CA PHE A 554 -1.99 -24.39 1.15
C PHE A 554 -1.28 -23.71 -0.03
N VAL A 555 -0.11 -24.24 -0.39
CA VAL A 555 0.54 -24.04 -1.69
C VAL A 555 0.32 -25.32 -2.50
N HIS A 556 -0.22 -25.20 -3.70
CA HIS A 556 -0.49 -26.34 -4.57
C HIS A 556 -0.04 -26.06 -6.00
N ALA A 557 0.11 -27.12 -6.79
CA ALA A 557 0.62 -27.03 -8.15
C ALA A 557 -0.50 -27.07 -9.21
N PHE A 558 -0.23 -26.44 -10.35
CA PHE A 558 -0.81 -26.80 -11.63
C PHE A 558 0.01 -27.95 -12.24
N SER A 559 -0.65 -28.90 -12.86
CA SER A 559 -0.03 -30.07 -13.48
C SER A 559 -0.62 -30.32 -14.87
N PRO A 560 0.22 -30.57 -15.89
CA PRO A 560 -0.26 -30.86 -17.23
C PRO A 560 -1.00 -32.21 -17.27
N ALA A 561 -2.28 -32.18 -17.63
CA ALA A 561 -3.05 -33.37 -17.97
C ALA A 561 -2.66 -33.93 -19.35
N ILE A 562 -2.29 -33.03 -20.27
CA ILE A 562 -1.75 -33.32 -21.60
C ILE A 562 -0.67 -32.29 -21.93
N SER A 563 0.14 -32.55 -22.96
CA SER A 563 0.98 -31.51 -23.57
C SER A 563 0.12 -30.38 -24.17
N PRO A 564 0.59 -29.11 -24.15
CA PRO A 564 -0.09 -28.02 -24.82
C PRO A 564 -0.46 -28.37 -26.27
N PRO A 565 -1.74 -28.28 -26.66
CA PRO A 565 -2.18 -28.68 -27.99
C PRO A 565 -1.76 -27.67 -29.06
N TRP A 566 -1.72 -28.12 -30.31
CA TRP A 566 -1.32 -27.33 -31.48
C TRP A 566 0.07 -26.72 -31.36
N GLN A 567 0.15 -25.38 -31.33
CA GLN A 567 1.38 -24.62 -31.19
C GLN A 567 1.39 -23.80 -29.91
N ALA A 568 0.45 -24.07 -28.99
CA ALA A 568 0.43 -23.43 -27.69
C ALA A 568 1.69 -23.81 -26.91
N ARG A 569 2.17 -22.88 -26.09
CA ARG A 569 3.34 -23.06 -25.23
C ARG A 569 3.08 -22.48 -23.85
N THR A 570 3.76 -22.99 -22.84
CA THR A 570 3.66 -22.39 -21.51
C THR A 570 4.20 -20.95 -21.53
N ASP A 571 3.72 -20.08 -20.64
CA ASP A 571 4.25 -18.70 -20.55
C ASP A 571 5.78 -18.74 -20.35
N PHE A 572 6.26 -19.69 -19.53
CA PHE A 572 7.67 -19.97 -19.30
C PHE A 572 8.43 -20.23 -20.60
N GLU A 573 7.98 -21.19 -21.43
CA GLU A 573 8.60 -21.52 -22.71
C GLU A 573 8.59 -20.33 -23.69
N ILE A 574 7.52 -19.55 -23.72
CA ILE A 574 7.42 -18.37 -24.57
C ILE A 574 8.46 -17.34 -24.17
N PHE A 575 8.55 -16.97 -22.88
CA PHE A 575 9.54 -15.99 -22.41
C PHE A 575 10.98 -16.48 -22.53
N HIS A 576 11.26 -17.77 -22.30
CA HIS A 576 12.58 -18.35 -22.56
C HIS A 576 12.94 -18.31 -24.07
N GLY A 577 11.98 -18.58 -24.95
CA GLY A 577 12.16 -18.44 -26.40
C GLY A 577 12.45 -17.00 -26.84
N LEU A 578 11.71 -16.03 -26.28
CA LEU A 578 11.94 -14.61 -26.52
C LEU A 578 13.32 -14.17 -26.02
N ALA A 579 13.72 -14.61 -24.82
CA ALA A 579 15.03 -14.33 -24.24
C ALA A 579 16.18 -14.89 -25.09
N ALA A 580 16.03 -16.11 -25.61
CA ALA A 580 16.99 -16.72 -26.53
C ALA A 580 17.14 -15.90 -27.81
N LYS A 581 16.02 -15.50 -28.42
CA LYS A 581 16.07 -14.69 -29.65
C LYS A 581 16.62 -13.28 -29.40
N LEU A 582 16.26 -12.65 -28.26
CA LEU A 582 16.85 -11.38 -27.85
C LEU A 582 18.36 -11.50 -27.70
N SER A 583 18.86 -12.53 -27.02
CA SER A 583 20.28 -12.75 -26.78
C SER A 583 21.07 -12.95 -28.09
N GLU A 584 20.48 -13.71 -29.04
CA GLU A 584 21.05 -13.89 -30.38
C GLU A 584 21.13 -12.56 -31.16
N LEU A 585 20.04 -11.79 -31.16
CA LEU A 585 19.94 -10.53 -31.91
C LEU A 585 20.72 -9.38 -31.26
N ALA A 586 20.98 -9.46 -29.96
CA ALA A 586 21.76 -8.49 -29.19
C ALA A 586 23.23 -8.47 -29.63
N ALA A 587 23.78 -9.62 -30.02
CA ALA A 587 25.18 -9.74 -30.40
C ALA A 587 25.60 -8.73 -31.50
N GLY A 588 26.57 -7.88 -31.18
CA GLY A 588 27.09 -6.83 -32.06
C GLY A 588 26.15 -5.64 -32.28
N ARG A 589 25.02 -5.56 -31.55
CA ARG A 589 24.04 -4.47 -31.62
C ARG A 589 23.82 -3.80 -30.27
N LEU A 590 23.67 -4.61 -29.23
CA LEU A 590 23.44 -4.20 -27.86
C LEU A 590 24.08 -5.28 -26.98
N ASP A 591 25.40 -5.23 -26.80
CA ASP A 591 26.13 -6.25 -26.03
C ASP A 591 26.04 -5.98 -24.51
N VAL A 592 27.15 -5.62 -23.88
CA VAL A 592 27.17 -5.15 -22.50
C VAL A 592 26.93 -3.64 -22.46
N ALA A 593 25.91 -3.20 -21.71
CA ALA A 593 25.57 -1.81 -21.52
C ALA A 593 25.50 -1.43 -20.05
N HIS A 594 25.68 -0.14 -19.76
CA HIS A 594 25.54 0.41 -18.42
C HIS A 594 24.22 1.19 -18.37
N ASP A 595 23.28 0.71 -17.57
CA ASP A 595 21.93 1.24 -17.46
C ASP A 595 21.80 2.09 -16.20
N LEU A 596 21.42 3.35 -16.37
CA LEU A 596 21.15 4.24 -15.24
C LEU A 596 19.72 3.99 -14.72
N VAL A 597 19.60 3.42 -13.52
CA VAL A 597 18.32 3.05 -12.92
C VAL A 597 18.01 3.92 -11.71
N ALA A 598 16.83 4.52 -11.68
CA ALA A 598 16.33 5.27 -10.54
C ALA A 598 15.34 4.44 -9.71
N THR A 599 15.52 4.40 -8.40
CA THR A 599 14.68 3.65 -7.47
C THR A 599 14.06 4.61 -6.47
N ALA A 600 12.72 4.60 -6.37
CA ALA A 600 12.02 5.35 -5.34
C ALA A 600 12.48 4.92 -3.93
N LEU A 601 12.32 5.79 -2.94
CA LEU A 601 12.53 5.47 -1.54
C LEU A 601 11.60 4.31 -1.15
N GLN A 602 12.18 3.19 -0.75
CA GLN A 602 11.43 1.95 -0.52
C GLN A 602 11.05 1.82 0.95
N HIS A 603 9.80 1.45 1.21
CA HIS A 603 9.37 0.88 2.48
C HIS A 603 10.17 -0.39 2.80
N ASP A 604 10.31 -0.74 4.09
CA ASP A 604 11.08 -1.88 4.57
C ASP A 604 12.58 -1.82 4.20
N THR A 605 13.08 -0.62 3.94
CA THR A 605 14.50 -0.33 3.75
C THR A 605 14.85 0.96 4.48
N PRO A 606 16.15 1.26 4.72
CA PRO A 606 16.55 2.56 5.27
C PRO A 606 16.07 3.77 4.46
N GLY A 607 15.62 3.59 3.21
CA GLY A 607 15.02 4.67 2.42
C GLY A 607 13.74 5.25 3.02
N GLU A 608 13.00 4.50 3.85
CA GLU A 608 11.74 4.97 4.45
C GLU A 608 11.94 6.05 5.53
N ILE A 609 13.15 6.16 6.08
CA ILE A 609 13.51 7.17 7.08
C ILE A 609 14.25 8.39 6.49
N ALA A 610 14.25 8.53 5.16
CA ALA A 610 15.00 9.56 4.45
C ALA A 610 14.48 11.00 4.70
N GLN A 611 13.17 11.17 4.88
CA GLN A 611 12.51 12.47 4.95
C GLN A 611 11.67 12.59 6.24
N PRO A 612 12.27 13.00 7.37
CA PRO A 612 11.59 13.03 8.65
C PRO A 612 10.49 14.09 8.73
N GLY A 613 9.56 13.86 9.66
CA GLY A 613 8.58 14.84 10.08
C GLY A 613 7.53 15.19 9.02
N GLY A 614 7.32 14.38 7.98
CA GLY A 614 6.27 14.64 6.97
C GLY A 614 6.40 15.99 6.27
N GLY A 615 7.64 16.43 6.02
CA GLY A 615 7.94 17.58 5.16
C GLY A 615 7.80 17.21 3.68
N VAL A 616 7.79 18.23 2.81
CA VAL A 616 7.88 18.07 1.35
C VAL A 616 9.16 18.79 0.92
N PRO A 617 10.33 18.11 0.93
CA PRO A 617 11.61 18.73 0.64
C PRO A 617 11.80 18.88 -0.88
N ASP A 618 10.99 19.74 -1.50
CA ASP A 618 11.06 20.03 -2.93
C ASP A 618 12.27 20.90 -3.25
N TRP A 619 13.37 20.23 -3.56
CA TRP A 619 14.65 20.85 -3.94
C TRP A 619 14.49 21.84 -5.10
N ARG A 620 13.51 21.63 -6.00
CA ARG A 620 13.25 22.54 -7.11
C ARG A 620 12.63 23.85 -6.63
N GLU A 621 11.65 23.77 -5.73
CA GLU A 621 11.00 24.96 -5.15
C GLU A 621 11.97 25.69 -4.19
N ALA A 622 12.81 24.96 -3.46
CA ALA A 622 13.79 25.51 -2.52
C ALA A 622 15.05 26.11 -3.21
N GLY A 623 15.27 25.82 -4.49
CA GLY A 623 16.51 26.20 -5.19
C GLY A 623 17.74 25.44 -4.67
N GLU A 624 17.53 24.26 -4.10
CA GLU A 624 18.55 23.40 -3.52
C GLU A 624 19.00 22.32 -4.51
N ARG A 625 20.20 21.79 -4.30
CA ARG A 625 20.66 20.63 -5.08
C ARG A 625 19.97 19.37 -4.57
N PRO A 626 19.41 18.51 -5.43
CA PRO A 626 18.80 17.28 -4.98
C PRO A 626 19.83 16.27 -4.45
N GLU A 627 19.41 15.44 -3.50
CA GLU A 627 20.20 14.37 -2.89
C GLU A 627 19.58 13.00 -3.24
N PRO A 628 20.16 12.24 -4.19
CA PRO A 628 19.69 10.91 -4.54
C PRO A 628 19.63 9.96 -3.34
N GLY A 629 18.49 9.29 -3.18
CA GLY A 629 18.22 8.40 -2.04
C GLY A 629 17.76 9.14 -0.78
N ARG A 630 17.61 10.48 -0.84
CA ARG A 630 17.09 11.28 0.26
C ARG A 630 15.98 12.25 -0.15
N THR A 631 16.26 13.19 -1.05
CA THR A 631 15.29 14.18 -1.56
C THR A 631 14.93 13.97 -3.03
N MET A 632 15.50 12.95 -3.67
CA MET A 632 15.12 12.44 -4.98
C MET A 632 15.33 10.90 -5.03
N PRO A 633 14.89 10.17 -6.08
CA PRO A 633 15.14 8.73 -6.19
C PRO A 633 16.62 8.37 -6.01
N ALA A 634 16.90 7.21 -5.41
CA ALA A 634 18.24 6.63 -5.45
C ALA A 634 18.60 6.29 -6.90
N VAL A 635 19.89 6.37 -7.25
CA VAL A 635 20.36 6.11 -8.61
C VAL A 635 21.47 5.06 -8.57
N THR A 636 21.33 4.02 -9.39
CA THR A 636 22.30 2.93 -9.51
C THR A 636 22.69 2.76 -10.97
N LEU A 637 24.00 2.63 -11.23
CA LEU A 637 24.51 2.21 -12.53
C LEU A 637 24.52 0.67 -12.58
N VAL A 638 23.69 0.10 -13.44
CA VAL A 638 23.48 -1.35 -13.56
C VAL A 638 24.12 -1.85 -14.83
N GLU A 639 25.08 -2.77 -14.73
CA GLU A 639 25.62 -3.45 -15.91
C GLU A 639 24.64 -4.52 -16.41
N ARG A 640 24.36 -4.51 -17.72
CA ARG A 640 23.48 -5.47 -18.38
C ARG A 640 24.21 -6.08 -19.57
N ASP A 641 24.44 -7.38 -19.51
CA ASP A 641 24.86 -8.17 -20.66
C ASP A 641 23.62 -8.71 -21.37
N TYR A 642 23.23 -8.07 -22.47
CA TYR A 642 22.05 -8.44 -23.24
C TYR A 642 22.26 -9.74 -24.05
N THR A 643 23.51 -10.13 -24.32
CA THR A 643 23.84 -11.41 -24.97
C THR A 643 23.69 -12.59 -24.01
N ALA A 644 23.68 -12.32 -22.70
CA ALA A 644 23.56 -13.31 -21.65
C ALA A 644 22.14 -13.50 -21.09
N VAL A 645 21.13 -12.77 -21.59
CA VAL A 645 19.78 -12.75 -20.98
C VAL A 645 19.18 -14.16 -20.89
N ALA A 646 19.28 -14.96 -21.96
CA ALA A 646 18.76 -16.32 -21.97
C ALA A 646 19.50 -17.24 -20.97
N ALA A 647 20.83 -17.15 -20.91
CA ALA A 647 21.63 -17.95 -19.99
C ALA A 647 21.35 -17.60 -18.52
N LYS A 648 21.17 -16.30 -18.24
CA LYS A 648 20.82 -15.81 -16.90
C LYS A 648 19.39 -16.19 -16.50
N LEU A 649 18.42 -16.06 -17.40
CA LEU A 649 17.03 -16.46 -17.12
C LEU A 649 16.91 -17.97 -16.82
N ALA A 650 17.76 -18.79 -17.45
CA ALA A 650 17.76 -20.24 -17.29
C ALA A 650 18.60 -20.77 -16.11
N ALA A 651 19.11 -19.90 -15.22
CA ALA A 651 19.96 -20.32 -14.11
C ALA A 651 19.83 -19.41 -12.88
N PHE A 652 20.07 -19.95 -11.69
CA PHE A 652 20.04 -19.18 -10.45
C PHE A 652 21.27 -18.30 -10.29
N GLY A 653 21.07 -16.99 -10.20
CA GLY A 653 22.13 -16.00 -10.17
C GLY A 653 22.93 -15.96 -8.86
N PRO A 654 24.18 -15.46 -8.92
CA PRO A 654 25.11 -15.49 -7.78
C PRO A 654 24.79 -14.44 -6.70
N LEU A 655 24.08 -13.35 -7.03
CA LEU A 655 23.83 -12.27 -6.07
C LEU A 655 23.00 -12.71 -4.88
N ALA A 656 22.17 -13.75 -5.03
CA ALA A 656 21.41 -14.30 -3.93
C ALA A 656 22.32 -14.88 -2.83
N GLU A 657 23.44 -15.51 -3.19
CA GLU A 657 24.43 -16.02 -2.23
C GLU A 657 25.37 -14.92 -1.74
N GLU A 658 25.82 -14.04 -2.64
CA GLU A 658 26.75 -12.96 -2.32
C GLU A 658 26.14 -11.90 -1.40
N ARG A 659 24.89 -11.51 -1.68
CA ARG A 659 24.21 -10.38 -1.02
C ARG A 659 23.01 -10.80 -0.17
N GLY A 660 22.63 -12.07 -0.19
CA GLY A 660 21.42 -12.55 0.48
C GLY A 660 20.13 -12.18 -0.28
N MET A 661 19.01 -12.65 0.25
CA MET A 661 17.66 -12.36 -0.22
C MET A 661 16.91 -11.56 0.83
N THR A 662 16.51 -10.34 0.50
CA THR A 662 15.86 -9.42 1.45
C THR A 662 14.36 -9.31 1.16
N VAL A 663 13.53 -9.55 2.17
CA VAL A 663 12.08 -9.33 2.12
C VAL A 663 11.62 -8.76 3.45
N LYS A 664 10.76 -7.74 3.43
CA LYS A 664 10.22 -7.06 4.63
C LYS A 664 11.31 -6.66 5.65
N GLY A 665 12.45 -6.13 5.15
CA GLY A 665 13.56 -5.68 5.99
C GLY A 665 14.44 -6.77 6.58
N VAL A 666 14.15 -8.05 6.31
CA VAL A 666 14.90 -9.21 6.80
C VAL A 666 15.68 -9.86 5.65
N THR A 667 16.97 -10.15 5.87
CA THR A 667 17.84 -10.75 4.85
C THR A 667 18.29 -12.15 5.26
N VAL A 668 18.01 -13.14 4.41
CA VAL A 668 18.44 -14.54 4.58
C VAL A 668 19.48 -14.93 3.52
N ARG A 669 20.34 -15.92 3.80
CA ARG A 669 21.39 -16.39 2.89
C ARG A 669 21.10 -17.83 2.39
N PRO A 670 20.77 -18.01 1.09
CA PRO A 670 20.33 -19.29 0.56
C PRO A 670 21.49 -20.18 0.05
N ALA A 671 22.66 -20.19 0.68
CA ALA A 671 23.78 -21.01 0.21
C ALA A 671 23.47 -22.53 0.26
N PRO A 672 22.86 -23.07 1.33
CA PRO A 672 22.42 -24.47 1.35
C PRO A 672 21.39 -24.79 0.26
N GLU A 673 20.44 -23.88 0.01
CA GLU A 673 19.41 -24.02 -1.03
C GLU A 673 20.03 -23.97 -2.42
N SER A 674 21.01 -23.09 -2.66
CA SER A 674 21.75 -23.03 -3.91
C SER A 674 22.45 -24.36 -4.20
N ALA A 675 23.14 -24.92 -3.21
CA ALA A 675 23.78 -26.24 -3.33
C ALA A 675 22.77 -27.37 -3.56
N TRP A 676 21.63 -27.32 -2.88
CA TRP A 676 20.54 -28.28 -3.09
C TRP A 676 19.96 -28.17 -4.50
N LEU A 677 19.72 -26.95 -4.99
CA LEU A 677 19.24 -26.70 -6.34
C LEU A 677 20.25 -27.18 -7.39
N ALA A 678 21.55 -26.96 -7.19
CA ALA A 678 22.59 -27.49 -8.08
C ALA A 678 22.53 -29.03 -8.16
N ALA A 679 22.39 -29.71 -7.03
CA ALA A 679 22.28 -31.16 -6.98
C ALA A 679 20.98 -31.69 -7.60
N ARG A 680 19.87 -30.98 -7.39
CA ARG A 680 18.51 -31.38 -7.80
C ARG A 680 18.22 -31.07 -9.27
N CYS A 681 18.62 -29.89 -9.73
CA CYS A 681 18.29 -29.34 -11.04
C CYS A 681 19.43 -29.46 -12.05
N GLY A 682 20.63 -29.84 -11.59
CA GLY A 682 21.87 -29.77 -12.36
C GLY A 682 22.44 -28.36 -12.40
N THR A 683 23.62 -28.22 -13.01
CA THR A 683 24.30 -26.94 -13.19
C THR A 683 24.46 -26.61 -14.66
N ALA A 684 24.45 -25.32 -14.97
CA ALA A 684 24.75 -24.83 -16.31
C ALA A 684 26.22 -25.14 -16.66
N TYR A 685 26.45 -25.44 -17.93
CA TYR A 685 27.77 -25.76 -18.47
C TYR A 685 28.21 -24.70 -19.48
N GLY A 686 29.28 -23.99 -19.16
CA GLY A 686 29.85 -22.91 -19.94
C GLY A 686 29.03 -21.62 -19.94
N GLY A 687 29.61 -20.59 -20.56
CA GLY A 687 28.97 -19.28 -20.71
C GLY A 687 28.81 -18.51 -19.39
N PRO A 688 27.99 -17.44 -19.40
CA PRO A 688 27.86 -16.50 -18.27
C PRO A 688 27.26 -17.10 -16.98
N ALA A 689 26.66 -18.28 -17.05
CA ALA A 689 26.02 -18.98 -15.93
C ALA A 689 26.76 -20.27 -15.53
N ASP A 690 28.00 -20.47 -15.99
CA ASP A 690 28.75 -21.70 -15.73
C ASP A 690 28.77 -22.08 -14.24
N GLY A 691 28.46 -23.33 -13.94
CA GLY A 691 28.40 -23.86 -12.58
C GLY A 691 27.19 -23.43 -11.73
N ARG A 692 26.33 -22.54 -12.23
CA ARG A 692 25.12 -22.09 -11.50
C ARG A 692 23.98 -23.12 -11.58
N PRO A 693 23.12 -23.25 -10.56
CA PRO A 693 21.96 -24.14 -10.61
C PRO A 693 21.05 -23.84 -11.81
N LEU A 694 20.61 -24.86 -12.53
CA LEU A 694 19.71 -24.70 -13.68
C LEU A 694 18.27 -24.42 -13.26
N LEU A 695 17.64 -23.46 -13.93
CA LEU A 695 16.23 -23.10 -13.86
C LEU A 695 15.61 -23.09 -15.27
N ASP A 696 16.06 -24.01 -16.13
CA ASP A 696 15.72 -24.10 -17.56
C ASP A 696 14.39 -24.82 -17.85
N THR A 697 13.67 -25.25 -16.82
CA THR A 697 12.30 -25.76 -16.92
C THR A 697 11.40 -25.11 -15.88
N ASP A 698 10.10 -25.04 -16.16
CA ASP A 698 9.07 -24.53 -15.25
C ASP A 698 9.05 -25.27 -13.91
N VAL A 699 9.25 -26.59 -13.92
CA VAL A 699 9.40 -27.41 -12.71
C VAL A 699 10.60 -26.99 -11.87
N LYS A 700 11.78 -26.77 -12.48
CA LYS A 700 12.99 -26.34 -11.75
C LYS A 700 12.80 -24.94 -11.17
N LEU A 701 12.14 -24.05 -11.90
CA LEU A 701 11.76 -22.73 -11.39
C LEU A 701 10.83 -22.85 -10.18
N CYS A 702 9.83 -23.73 -10.22
CA CYS A 702 8.94 -23.99 -9.09
C CYS A 702 9.70 -24.54 -7.87
N GLU A 703 10.60 -25.51 -8.07
CA GLU A 703 11.47 -26.05 -7.01
C GLU A 703 12.32 -24.95 -6.37
N ALA A 704 12.85 -24.01 -7.16
CA ALA A 704 13.58 -22.85 -6.64
C ALA A 704 12.70 -21.90 -5.83
N VAL A 705 11.49 -21.57 -6.30
CA VAL A 705 10.54 -20.74 -5.55
C VAL A 705 10.24 -21.36 -4.18
N LEU A 706 10.02 -22.67 -4.13
CA LEU A 706 9.73 -23.40 -2.90
C LEU A 706 10.96 -23.48 -1.97
N ALA A 707 12.12 -23.82 -2.51
CA ALA A 707 13.36 -23.96 -1.72
C ALA A 707 13.79 -22.62 -1.11
N LEU A 708 13.64 -21.52 -1.84
CA LEU A 708 14.13 -20.19 -1.44
C LEU A 708 13.17 -19.41 -0.53
N SER A 709 12.04 -19.98 -0.12
CA SER A 709 11.01 -19.26 0.65
C SER A 709 10.77 -19.89 2.02
N GLY A 710 10.77 -19.08 3.08
CA GLY A 710 10.53 -19.54 4.45
C GLY A 710 9.17 -20.19 4.66
N THR A 711 8.14 -19.81 3.89
CA THR A 711 6.81 -20.44 3.98
C THR A 711 6.78 -21.89 3.50
N THR A 712 7.82 -22.35 2.81
CA THR A 712 7.92 -23.69 2.21
C THR A 712 9.24 -24.41 2.53
N ASN A 713 10.19 -23.72 3.17
CA ASN A 713 11.46 -24.28 3.64
C ASN A 713 11.72 -23.83 5.09
N GLY A 714 11.64 -24.79 6.02
CA GLY A 714 11.81 -24.53 7.45
C GLY A 714 13.18 -23.99 7.85
N ARG A 715 14.25 -24.28 7.09
CA ARG A 715 15.58 -23.73 7.36
C ARG A 715 15.64 -22.22 7.08
N VAL A 716 15.10 -21.81 5.92
CA VAL A 716 15.00 -20.39 5.54
C VAL A 716 14.05 -19.66 6.49
N ALA A 717 12.97 -20.31 6.94
CA ALA A 717 12.07 -19.77 7.93
C ALA A 717 12.77 -19.48 9.26
N ALA A 718 13.51 -20.48 9.79
CA ALA A 718 14.24 -20.35 11.04
C ALA A 718 15.26 -19.21 10.98
N GLU A 719 16.08 -19.14 9.92
CA GLU A 719 17.02 -18.03 9.72
C GLU A 719 16.30 -16.68 9.65
N GLY A 720 15.17 -16.59 8.93
CA GLY A 720 14.38 -15.36 8.86
C GLY A 720 13.87 -14.88 10.22
N PHE A 721 13.34 -15.79 11.05
CA PHE A 721 12.89 -15.45 12.40
C PHE A 721 14.05 -15.11 13.34
N GLU A 722 15.19 -15.80 13.24
CA GLU A 722 16.41 -15.45 14.00
C GLU A 722 16.87 -14.01 13.67
N ARG A 723 16.88 -13.64 12.39
CA ARG A 723 17.23 -12.28 11.94
C ARG A 723 16.23 -11.22 12.37
N LEU A 724 14.94 -11.56 12.39
CA LEU A 724 13.92 -10.65 12.90
C LEU A 724 14.08 -10.45 14.42
N ALA A 725 14.34 -11.52 15.17
CA ALA A 725 14.57 -11.47 16.61
C ALA A 725 15.79 -10.60 16.97
N GLU A 726 16.84 -10.56 16.14
CA GLU A 726 17.96 -9.63 16.32
C GLU A 726 17.50 -8.15 16.34
N GLN A 727 16.49 -7.78 15.54
CA GLN A 727 15.93 -6.42 15.50
C GLN A 727 14.96 -6.14 16.66
N CYS A 728 14.17 -7.15 17.03
CA CYS A 728 13.12 -7.01 18.02
C CYS A 728 13.60 -7.18 19.47
N GLY A 729 14.68 -7.92 19.71
CA GLY A 729 15.23 -8.19 21.06
C GLY A 729 14.95 -9.61 21.56
N GLU A 730 15.64 -10.02 22.65
CA GLU A 730 15.48 -11.35 23.24
C GLU A 730 14.06 -11.58 23.79
N GLY A 731 13.44 -12.71 23.42
CA GLY A 731 12.09 -13.08 23.87
C GLY A 731 10.94 -12.55 22.99
N SER A 732 11.27 -11.75 21.97
CA SER A 732 10.33 -11.27 20.95
C SER A 732 10.09 -12.26 19.81
#